data_AF-A0A970MQG2-F1
#
_entry.id   AF-A0A970MQG2-F1
#
_cell.length_a   1.000
_cell.length_b   1.000
_cell.length_c   1.000
_cell.angle_alpha   90.00
_cell.angle_beta   90.00
_cell.angle_gamma   90.00
#
_symmetry.space_group_name_H-M   'P 1'
#
loop_
_entity.id
_entity.type
_entity.pdbx_description
1 polymer ?
#
loop_
_entity_poly.entity_id
_entity_poly.type
_entity_poly.pdbx_seq_one_letter_code
_entity_poly.pdbx_strand_id
1 'polypeptide(L)'
;MMKKGIFLFLSLWLFSITLLLSQTARGIRIDDGADEEIDGNYRMLVIGISAYKNIPSLEYADRDATLFYNYMLNAYSDKFNGENAKLILNEEATAANIYSDGFNWLVEEAEDDETVIIYFAGHGDVENVTMNKHGFLLAHDSPKSVYAAGGTVLVDMLESYVQTLVAEKNSKVILIADACRSGSLAGGAKGASTTAAALQRQWNNVIKIMSSQPGEVSFEGTQWNNGGGVFTYYLVKGFLGQADRNRDGRITIRELDNYLYDNVSEDTKNSQTPNILGNNSEVVAYVNEELTVQYASLLNDGGVSNQVAMNTRGMGDNIKDPKLKELYDKFTQSVDNGVLTHSDDGNNAYDYLLEIEKSDKSKIWSRNAKRRLVGSLQNRYVAFISNIIENGNISDLFKNSDEKLEVEKQVSLALELIDENYPNYSNLVAANIILKSFNVEFETKQSGFEDFIPIIDSCINLTPDNSLLFYIKGKLFDLTDKYKDAQACYDTAILYSPTFIFPLINKAEFEFKNNNYNEVIELLTHAKIEEKSISGYNQWHQMMVQSLHKLNKRDEVDRYFNQLETKALDEESSTNTLLGLTNLYKWYRSEIDKETHDNLLKKEENIIEKIVKNEESKIKQIAEKDADVDEEVIYEVMQLCENLIDYYFETDEEKTEYYYRTYINAIEIICERDPSISNLIGLMGSYIGIEEFDKAYDTLEKLVELGFRNFEMIEKSEGTEAFTKGKKYKRIKKKIKK
;
A
#
# COMPACT_ATOMS: atom_id res chain seq x y z
N MET A 1 50.35 -40.31 -70.18
CA MET A 1 51.07 -41.06 -69.12
C MET A 1 52.07 -40.12 -68.46
N MET A 2 52.26 -40.20 -67.13
CA MET A 2 53.02 -39.29 -66.26
C MET A 2 52.41 -37.90 -66.01
N LYS A 3 51.61 -37.77 -64.93
CA LYS A 3 51.51 -36.58 -64.04
C LYS A 3 50.53 -36.77 -62.85
N LYS A 4 50.56 -37.92 -62.17
CA LYS A 4 49.80 -38.16 -60.92
C LYS A 4 50.59 -38.94 -59.85
N GLY A 5 51.93 -38.89 -59.88
CA GLY A 5 52.79 -39.73 -59.02
C GLY A 5 53.66 -39.00 -57.98
N ILE A 6 53.60 -37.68 -57.86
CA ILE A 6 54.51 -36.92 -56.95
C ILE A 6 53.78 -36.23 -55.78
N PHE A 7 52.45 -36.16 -55.78
CA PHE A 7 51.70 -35.49 -54.71
C PHE A 7 51.30 -36.39 -53.52
N LEU A 8 51.44 -37.72 -53.65
CA LEU A 8 51.06 -38.68 -52.60
C LEU A 8 52.18 -39.03 -51.61
N PHE A 9 53.44 -38.65 -51.91
CA PHE A 9 54.58 -38.93 -51.02
C PHE A 9 54.92 -37.78 -50.05
N LEU A 10 54.46 -36.55 -50.29
CA LEU A 10 54.60 -35.45 -49.32
C LEU A 10 53.50 -35.42 -48.25
N SER A 11 52.33 -36.00 -48.51
CA SER A 11 51.22 -36.05 -47.54
C SER A 11 51.41 -37.12 -46.45
N LEU A 12 52.27 -38.11 -46.66
CA LEU A 12 52.53 -39.20 -45.71
C LEU A 12 53.74 -38.96 -44.78
N TRP A 13 54.53 -37.90 -45.02
CA TRP A 13 55.65 -37.51 -44.14
C TRP A 13 55.29 -36.40 -43.14
N LEU A 14 54.23 -35.61 -43.42
CA LEU A 14 53.70 -34.59 -42.50
C LEU A 14 52.73 -35.18 -41.45
N PHE A 15 52.26 -36.41 -41.63
CA PHE A 15 51.38 -37.10 -40.67
C PHE A 15 52.13 -38.00 -39.66
N SER A 16 53.45 -38.19 -39.83
CA SER A 16 54.29 -39.04 -38.97
C SER A 16 55.16 -38.26 -37.97
N ILE A 17 55.18 -36.92 -38.01
CA ILE A 17 55.87 -36.08 -37.00
C ILE A 17 54.89 -35.57 -35.92
N THR A 18 53.58 -35.60 -36.17
CA THR A 18 52.56 -35.22 -35.18
C THR A 18 52.13 -36.37 -34.25
N LEU A 19 52.66 -37.58 -34.43
CA LEU A 19 52.29 -38.76 -33.63
C LEU A 19 53.40 -39.29 -32.69
N LEU A 20 54.43 -38.47 -32.41
CA LEU A 20 55.59 -38.85 -31.59
C LEU A 20 55.89 -37.90 -30.41
N LEU A 21 54.86 -37.20 -29.93
CA LEU A 21 54.88 -36.50 -28.62
C LEU A 21 53.63 -36.83 -27.78
N SER A 22 53.17 -38.08 -27.87
CA SER A 22 52.24 -38.67 -26.92
C SER A 22 52.97 -39.79 -26.17
N GLN A 23 52.85 -39.75 -24.85
CA GLN A 23 53.40 -40.67 -23.84
C GLN A 23 54.78 -40.33 -23.26
N THR A 24 54.78 -39.36 -22.34
CA THR A 24 55.47 -39.53 -21.05
C THR A 24 54.53 -39.10 -19.91
N ALA A 25 54.14 -40.12 -19.13
CA ALA A 25 53.88 -40.13 -17.69
C ALA A 25 53.19 -38.92 -17.00
N ARG A 26 52.00 -39.23 -16.46
CA ARG A 26 51.43 -38.76 -15.18
C ARG A 26 52.25 -37.70 -14.43
N GLY A 27 51.91 -36.44 -14.67
CA GLY A 27 52.01 -35.37 -13.69
C GLY A 27 50.60 -34.83 -13.50
N ILE A 28 50.13 -34.80 -12.26
CA ILE A 28 48.96 -34.00 -11.90
C ILE A 28 49.35 -32.56 -12.21
N ARG A 29 48.74 -31.94 -13.22
CA ARG A 29 48.57 -30.50 -13.19
C ARG A 29 47.57 -30.26 -12.07
N ILE A 30 48.08 -29.81 -10.94
CA ILE A 30 47.28 -29.00 -10.05
C ILE A 30 47.07 -27.75 -10.91
N ASP A 31 45.88 -27.62 -11.49
CA ASP A 31 45.37 -26.28 -11.74
C ASP A 31 45.25 -25.70 -10.34
N ASP A 32 46.16 -24.80 -10.01
CA ASP A 32 46.02 -23.97 -8.83
C ASP A 32 44.72 -23.20 -9.07
N GLY A 33 43.62 -23.69 -8.50
CA GLY A 33 42.28 -23.11 -8.57
C GLY A 33 42.21 -21.80 -7.81
N ALA A 34 43.02 -20.84 -8.22
CA ALA A 34 43.06 -19.48 -7.76
C ALA A 34 42.65 -18.57 -8.93
N ASP A 35 41.53 -17.88 -8.72
CA ASP A 35 41.14 -16.65 -9.39
C ASP A 35 40.92 -16.73 -10.92
N GLU A 36 39.88 -17.46 -11.36
CA GLU A 36 39.09 -16.89 -12.46
C GLU A 36 38.25 -15.77 -11.85
N GLU A 37 38.86 -14.58 -11.75
CA GLU A 37 38.16 -13.34 -11.45
C GLU A 37 36.93 -13.23 -12.34
N ILE A 38 35.81 -12.91 -11.71
CA ILE A 38 34.62 -12.50 -12.42
C ILE A 38 34.95 -11.21 -13.17
N ASP A 39 35.21 -11.32 -14.47
CA ASP A 39 35.34 -10.16 -15.34
C ASP A 39 33.94 -9.56 -15.55
N GLY A 40 33.73 -8.32 -15.11
CA GLY A 40 32.44 -7.61 -15.22
C GLY A 40 32.09 -6.71 -14.04
N ASN A 41 31.39 -5.60 -14.34
CA ASN A 41 30.82 -4.69 -13.36
C ASN A 41 29.48 -5.24 -12.85
N TYR A 42 29.14 -4.91 -11.61
CA TYR A 42 27.92 -5.39 -10.95
C TYR A 42 27.14 -4.25 -10.31
N ARG A 43 25.80 -4.35 -10.39
CA ARG A 43 24.88 -3.49 -9.67
C ARG A 43 23.77 -4.31 -9.03
N MET A 44 23.35 -3.92 -7.83
CA MET A 44 22.32 -4.64 -7.10
C MET A 44 21.28 -3.70 -6.50
N LEU A 45 20.00 -4.03 -6.72
CA LEU A 45 18.84 -3.46 -6.02
C LEU A 45 18.15 -4.57 -5.24
N VAL A 46 18.04 -4.40 -3.92
CA VAL A 46 17.36 -5.34 -3.02
C VAL A 46 16.20 -4.62 -2.36
N ILE A 47 15.02 -5.21 -2.44
CA ILE A 47 13.77 -4.69 -1.87
C ILE A 47 13.19 -5.75 -0.94
N GLY A 48 12.84 -5.36 0.28
CA GLY A 48 12.24 -6.27 1.27
C GLY A 48 11.17 -5.59 2.10
N ILE A 49 9.96 -6.14 2.11
CA ILE A 49 8.81 -5.46 2.71
C ILE A 49 8.07 -6.42 3.63
N SER A 50 8.14 -6.14 4.93
CA SER A 50 7.38 -6.85 5.96
C SER A 50 6.31 -5.96 6.58
N ALA A 51 6.64 -4.71 6.86
CA ALA A 51 5.68 -3.73 7.34
C ALA A 51 4.91 -3.11 6.17
N TYR A 52 3.62 -3.40 6.10
CA TYR A 52 2.70 -2.82 5.12
C TYR A 52 1.72 -1.87 5.81
N LYS A 53 1.43 -0.73 5.17
CA LYS A 53 0.58 0.31 5.74
C LYS A 53 -0.90 -0.10 5.76
N ASN A 54 -1.40 -0.61 4.64
CA ASN A 54 -2.84 -0.84 4.44
C ASN A 54 -3.21 -2.32 4.29
N ILE A 55 -2.25 -3.20 4.01
CA ILE A 55 -2.46 -4.64 3.81
C ILE A 55 -1.77 -5.44 4.94
N PRO A 56 -2.07 -6.74 5.12
CA PRO A 56 -1.44 -7.56 6.14
C PRO A 56 0.08 -7.54 6.06
N SER A 57 0.73 -7.46 7.22
CA SER A 57 2.19 -7.54 7.33
C SER A 57 2.72 -8.96 7.10
N LEU A 58 3.99 -9.05 6.70
CA LEU A 58 4.79 -10.27 6.74
C LEU A 58 5.74 -10.21 7.93
N GLU A 59 6.32 -11.36 8.30
CA GLU A 59 7.19 -11.42 9.48
C GLU A 59 8.67 -11.22 9.15
N TYR A 60 9.14 -11.66 7.97
CA TYR A 60 10.59 -11.79 7.72
C TYR A 60 11.08 -11.39 6.31
N ALA A 61 10.24 -10.84 5.44
CA ALA A 61 10.66 -10.49 4.07
C ALA A 61 11.74 -9.39 4.00
N ASP A 62 11.74 -8.45 4.95
CA ASP A 62 12.75 -7.40 5.08
C ASP A 62 14.08 -7.99 5.59
N ARG A 63 14.00 -8.95 6.51
CA ARG A 63 15.13 -9.73 7.00
C ARG A 63 15.74 -10.63 5.92
N ASP A 64 14.91 -11.23 5.08
CA ASP A 64 15.36 -12.03 3.92
C ASP A 64 16.13 -11.14 2.93
N ALA A 65 15.59 -9.98 2.57
CA ALA A 65 16.28 -8.98 1.77
C ALA A 65 17.61 -8.54 2.41
N THR A 66 17.60 -8.24 3.71
CA THR A 66 18.82 -7.85 4.45
C THR A 66 19.87 -8.97 4.45
N LEU A 67 19.46 -10.22 4.64
CA LEU A 67 20.33 -11.39 4.60
C LEU A 67 20.98 -11.53 3.21
N PHE A 68 20.19 -11.46 2.15
CA PHE A 68 20.69 -11.54 0.77
C PHE A 68 21.65 -10.39 0.45
N TYR A 69 21.25 -9.14 0.76
CA TYR A 69 22.07 -7.94 0.53
C TYR A 69 23.42 -8.02 1.21
N ASN A 70 23.44 -8.37 2.49
CA ASN A 70 24.67 -8.50 3.27
C ASN A 70 25.54 -9.64 2.77
N TYR A 71 24.94 -10.78 2.41
CA TYR A 71 25.69 -11.87 1.78
C TYR A 71 26.42 -11.38 0.54
N MET A 72 25.72 -10.71 -0.38
CA MET A 72 26.30 -10.22 -1.63
C MET A 72 27.40 -9.18 -1.40
N LEU A 73 27.20 -8.23 -0.48
CA LEU A 73 28.22 -7.23 -0.13
C LEU A 73 29.51 -7.86 0.42
N ASN A 74 29.39 -8.93 1.21
CA ASN A 74 30.57 -9.59 1.77
C ASN A 74 31.23 -10.51 0.72
N ALA A 75 30.44 -11.37 0.07
CA ALA A 75 30.90 -12.36 -0.92
C ALA A 75 31.60 -11.73 -2.12
N TYR A 76 31.14 -10.55 -2.53
CA TYR A 76 31.64 -9.83 -3.69
C TYR A 76 32.03 -8.39 -3.28
N SER A 77 32.77 -8.25 -2.17
CA SER A 77 33.17 -6.94 -1.60
C SER A 77 34.08 -6.10 -2.50
N ASP A 78 34.73 -6.72 -3.48
CA ASP A 78 35.48 -6.07 -4.56
C ASP A 78 34.56 -5.56 -5.68
N LYS A 79 33.35 -6.13 -5.81
CA LYS A 79 32.35 -5.78 -6.81
C LYS A 79 31.28 -4.82 -6.31
N PHE A 80 30.85 -4.95 -5.05
CA PHE A 80 29.81 -4.10 -4.48
C PHE A 80 30.34 -3.11 -3.44
N ASN A 81 29.82 -1.90 -3.52
CA ASN A 81 30.02 -0.83 -2.55
C ASN A 81 28.72 -0.02 -2.41
N GLY A 82 28.74 1.05 -1.62
CA GLY A 82 27.55 1.88 -1.38
C GLY A 82 27.05 2.72 -2.57
N GLU A 83 27.72 2.67 -3.73
CA GLU A 83 27.33 3.39 -4.95
C GLU A 83 26.63 2.49 -5.99
N ASN A 84 26.89 1.18 -5.96
CA ASN A 84 26.31 0.20 -6.89
C ASN A 84 25.49 -0.91 -6.22
N ALA A 85 25.31 -0.86 -4.90
CA ALA A 85 24.36 -1.71 -4.17
C ALA A 85 23.37 -0.85 -3.39
N LYS A 86 22.08 -1.14 -3.51
CA LYS A 86 21.00 -0.44 -2.82
C LYS A 86 20.03 -1.42 -2.14
N LEU A 87 19.63 -1.08 -0.92
CA LEU A 87 18.66 -1.80 -0.11
C LEU A 87 17.49 -0.85 0.22
N ILE A 88 16.25 -1.26 -0.06
CA ILE A 88 15.03 -0.49 0.25
C ILE A 88 14.11 -1.39 1.08
N LEU A 89 13.77 -0.96 2.30
CA LEU A 89 13.01 -1.78 3.25
C LEU A 89 11.74 -1.07 3.73
N ASN A 90 10.71 -1.88 4.03
CA ASN A 90 9.53 -1.47 4.81
C ASN A 90 9.00 -0.07 4.42
N GLU A 91 8.92 0.88 5.35
CA GLU A 91 8.36 2.23 5.14
C GLU A 91 9.04 3.01 4.00
N GLU A 92 10.31 2.73 3.70
CA GLU A 92 11.02 3.35 2.58
C GLU A 92 10.62 2.74 1.23
N ALA A 93 10.14 1.50 1.23
CA ALA A 93 9.73 0.74 0.04
C ALA A 93 8.31 1.10 -0.42
N THR A 94 8.01 2.40 -0.51
CA THR A 94 6.80 2.88 -1.21
C THR A 94 6.93 2.63 -2.71
N ALA A 95 5.81 2.50 -3.43
CA ALA A 95 5.86 2.26 -4.87
C ALA A 95 6.62 3.39 -5.59
N ALA A 96 6.40 4.63 -5.18
CA ALA A 96 7.09 5.78 -5.75
C ALA A 96 8.62 5.69 -5.54
N ASN A 97 9.08 5.28 -4.35
CA ASN A 97 10.51 5.11 -4.07
C ASN A 97 11.12 3.90 -4.78
N ILE A 98 10.37 2.80 -4.95
CA ILE A 98 10.84 1.66 -5.74
C ILE A 98 11.05 2.07 -7.20
N TYR A 99 10.15 2.85 -7.79
CA TYR A 99 10.34 3.37 -9.15
C TYR A 99 11.47 4.41 -9.21
N SER A 100 11.47 5.40 -8.32
CA SER A 100 12.40 6.53 -8.37
C SER A 100 13.80 6.17 -7.89
N ASP A 101 13.94 5.66 -6.68
CA ASP A 101 15.23 5.34 -6.07
C ASP A 101 15.68 3.91 -6.40
N GLY A 102 14.79 3.01 -6.82
CA GLY A 102 15.14 1.68 -7.30
C GLY A 102 15.39 1.64 -8.81
N PHE A 103 14.33 1.55 -9.60
CA PHE A 103 14.42 1.21 -11.02
C PHE A 103 15.01 2.33 -11.90
N ASN A 104 14.65 3.59 -11.69
CA ASN A 104 15.28 4.71 -12.41
C ASN A 104 16.77 4.81 -12.08
N TRP A 105 17.15 4.55 -10.82
CA TRP A 105 18.56 4.49 -10.43
C TRP A 105 19.32 3.40 -11.19
N LEU A 106 18.71 2.22 -11.38
CA LEU A 106 19.31 1.17 -12.21
C LEU A 106 19.54 1.65 -13.64
N VAL A 107 18.50 2.16 -14.33
CA VAL A 107 18.62 2.57 -15.74
C VAL A 107 19.60 3.71 -15.94
N GLU A 108 19.59 4.71 -15.06
CA GLU A 108 20.38 5.91 -15.22
C GLU A 108 21.85 5.73 -14.84
N GLU A 109 22.14 4.90 -13.83
CA GLU A 109 23.51 4.71 -13.31
C GLU A 109 24.16 3.40 -13.78
N ALA A 110 23.41 2.48 -14.40
CA ALA A 110 24.01 1.26 -14.94
C ALA A 110 25.04 1.58 -16.04
N GLU A 111 26.17 0.89 -15.94
CA GLU A 111 27.23 0.93 -16.94
C GLU A 111 26.96 -0.09 -18.06
N ASP A 112 27.61 0.11 -19.21
CA ASP A 112 27.49 -0.83 -20.33
C ASP A 112 28.08 -2.20 -19.93
N ASP A 113 27.44 -3.27 -20.38
CA ASP A 113 27.79 -4.68 -20.11
C ASP A 113 27.76 -5.07 -18.61
N GLU A 114 27.14 -4.25 -17.75
CA GLU A 114 27.00 -4.51 -16.31
C GLU A 114 26.02 -5.65 -16.01
N THR A 115 26.34 -6.50 -15.02
CA THR A 115 25.38 -7.47 -14.47
C THR A 115 24.52 -6.82 -13.40
N VAL A 116 23.22 -6.73 -13.64
CA VAL A 116 22.26 -6.11 -12.72
C VAL A 116 21.47 -7.17 -11.98
N ILE A 117 21.51 -7.14 -10.65
CA ILE A 117 20.80 -8.05 -9.75
C ILE A 117 19.63 -7.29 -9.12
N ILE A 118 18.41 -7.78 -9.32
CA ILE A 118 17.20 -7.26 -8.68
C ILE A 118 16.66 -8.35 -7.76
N TYR A 119 16.59 -8.08 -6.47
CA TYR A 119 16.00 -8.98 -5.48
C TYR A 119 14.76 -8.32 -4.88
N PHE A 120 13.65 -9.03 -4.85
CA PHE A 120 12.41 -8.57 -4.23
C PHE A 120 11.86 -9.65 -3.29
N ALA A 121 11.62 -9.30 -2.02
CA ALA A 121 10.90 -10.12 -1.06
C ALA A 121 9.67 -9.38 -0.52
N GLY A 122 8.50 -10.01 -0.61
CA GLY A 122 7.24 -9.40 -0.16
C GLY A 122 5.98 -10.02 -0.76
N HIS A 123 4.89 -9.26 -0.72
CA HIS A 123 3.62 -9.63 -1.34
C HIS A 123 3.63 -9.43 -2.87
N GLY A 124 2.96 -10.34 -3.56
CA GLY A 124 2.65 -10.24 -4.98
C GLY A 124 1.21 -10.68 -5.22
N ASP A 125 0.43 -9.88 -5.93
CA ASP A 125 -1.01 -10.10 -6.08
C ASP A 125 -1.58 -9.51 -7.38
N VAL A 126 -2.82 -9.85 -7.71
CA VAL A 126 -3.56 -9.30 -8.87
C VAL A 126 -5.03 -9.14 -8.52
N GLU A 127 -5.62 -7.99 -8.80
CA GLU A 127 -7.06 -7.80 -8.53
C GLU A 127 -7.97 -8.52 -9.52
N ASN A 128 -7.56 -8.63 -10.78
CA ASN A 128 -8.40 -9.18 -11.85
C ASN A 128 -7.69 -10.22 -12.74
N VAL A 129 -8.47 -11.13 -13.30
CA VAL A 129 -8.01 -12.18 -14.22
C VAL A 129 -8.53 -11.92 -15.63
N THR A 130 -8.48 -10.66 -16.08
CA THR A 130 -8.67 -10.32 -17.50
C THR A 130 -7.53 -10.89 -18.35
N MET A 131 -7.69 -10.87 -19.67
CA MET A 131 -6.68 -11.41 -20.60
C MET A 131 -5.33 -10.69 -20.48
N ASN A 132 -5.32 -9.43 -20.03
CA ASN A 132 -4.12 -8.68 -19.72
C ASN A 132 -3.79 -8.86 -18.22
N LYS A 133 -3.08 -9.96 -17.92
CA LYS A 133 -2.72 -10.39 -16.57
C LYS A 133 -1.62 -9.48 -15.98
N HIS A 134 -1.92 -8.24 -15.61
CA HIS A 134 -0.90 -7.41 -14.97
C HIS A 134 -0.63 -7.93 -13.56
N GLY A 135 0.53 -8.54 -13.36
CA GLY A 135 1.03 -8.91 -12.03
C GLY A 135 1.39 -7.65 -11.25
N PHE A 136 1.17 -7.62 -9.94
CA PHE A 136 1.69 -6.56 -9.09
C PHE A 136 2.61 -7.13 -8.02
N LEU A 137 3.74 -6.46 -7.80
CA LEU A 137 4.53 -6.55 -6.58
C LEU A 137 4.02 -5.44 -5.65
N LEU A 138 3.66 -5.79 -4.41
CA LEU A 138 3.05 -4.84 -3.48
C LEU A 138 4.12 -4.12 -2.68
N ALA A 139 4.03 -2.79 -2.69
CA ALA A 139 4.86 -1.85 -1.95
C ALA A 139 4.27 -1.59 -0.56
N HIS A 140 5.02 -0.92 0.32
CA HIS A 140 4.57 -0.57 1.67
C HIS A 140 3.24 0.18 1.70
N ASP A 141 3.05 1.10 0.76
CA ASP A 141 1.88 1.96 0.62
C ASP A 141 0.79 1.38 -0.31
N SER A 142 0.89 0.10 -0.68
CA SER A 142 -0.13 -0.56 -1.49
C SER A 142 -1.52 -0.45 -0.84
N PRO A 143 -2.55 -0.06 -1.60
CA PRO A 143 -3.91 -0.03 -1.07
C PRO A 143 -4.43 -1.46 -0.89
N LYS A 144 -5.53 -1.63 -0.15
CA LYS A 144 -6.17 -2.95 0.01
C LYS A 144 -6.76 -3.49 -1.29
N SER A 145 -7.19 -2.58 -2.15
CA SER A 145 -7.73 -2.84 -3.48
C SER A 145 -7.51 -1.62 -4.38
N VAL A 146 -7.96 -1.69 -5.65
CA VAL A 146 -7.77 -0.66 -6.68
C VAL A 146 -6.28 -0.41 -6.97
N TYR A 147 -5.52 -1.50 -7.20
CA TYR A 147 -4.05 -1.47 -7.36
C TYR A 147 -3.58 -0.55 -8.49
N ALA A 148 -4.36 -0.44 -9.57
CA ALA A 148 -4.08 0.43 -10.70
C ALA A 148 -4.19 1.94 -10.36
N ALA A 149 -4.84 2.31 -9.25
CA ALA A 149 -4.93 3.70 -8.83
C ALA A 149 -3.64 4.23 -8.17
N GLY A 150 -2.74 3.35 -7.71
CA GLY A 150 -1.46 3.74 -7.16
C GLY A 150 -0.95 2.82 -6.03
N GLY A 151 0.22 3.17 -5.49
CA GLY A 151 0.82 2.44 -4.36
C GLY A 151 1.34 1.04 -4.68
N THR A 152 1.41 0.64 -5.95
CA THR A 152 1.85 -0.71 -6.36
C THR A 152 2.94 -0.68 -7.43
N VAL A 153 3.68 -1.78 -7.57
CA VAL A 153 4.69 -1.96 -8.62
C VAL A 153 4.14 -2.94 -9.67
N LEU A 154 3.88 -2.44 -10.88
CA LEU A 154 3.37 -3.24 -11.99
C LEU A 154 4.51 -4.11 -12.55
N VAL A 155 4.30 -5.41 -12.67
CA VAL A 155 5.29 -6.35 -13.23
C VAL A 155 5.64 -5.97 -14.67
N ASP A 156 4.68 -5.49 -15.45
CA ASP A 156 4.92 -5.05 -16.82
C ASP A 156 5.80 -3.77 -16.87
N MET A 157 5.72 -2.90 -15.85
CA MET A 157 6.64 -1.78 -15.73
C MET A 157 8.03 -2.25 -15.35
N LEU A 158 8.16 -3.18 -14.39
CA LEU A 158 9.44 -3.82 -14.07
C LEU A 158 10.06 -4.47 -15.32
N GLU A 159 9.26 -5.19 -16.13
CA GLU A 159 9.71 -5.74 -17.41
C GLU A 159 10.25 -4.65 -18.33
N SER A 160 9.55 -3.51 -18.47
CA SER A 160 10.00 -2.38 -19.27
C SER A 160 11.38 -1.88 -18.82
N TYR A 161 11.58 -1.63 -17.52
CA TYR A 161 12.88 -1.23 -16.97
C TYR A 161 13.98 -2.24 -17.24
N VAL A 162 13.68 -3.52 -17.05
CA VAL A 162 14.62 -4.62 -17.31
C VAL A 162 14.98 -4.66 -18.79
N GLN A 163 14.02 -4.50 -19.70
CA GLN A 163 14.28 -4.47 -21.13
C GLN A 163 15.04 -3.21 -21.56
N THR A 164 14.85 -2.05 -20.91
CA THR A 164 15.69 -0.86 -21.12
C THR A 164 17.14 -1.14 -20.75
N LEU A 165 17.42 -1.75 -19.59
CA LEU A 165 18.77 -2.15 -19.20
C LEU A 165 19.41 -3.11 -20.24
N VAL A 166 18.65 -4.11 -20.68
CA VAL A 166 19.13 -5.07 -21.68
C VAL A 166 19.39 -4.39 -23.04
N ALA A 167 18.51 -3.50 -23.48
CA ALA A 167 18.58 -2.91 -24.82
C ALA A 167 19.56 -1.73 -24.92
N GLU A 168 19.62 -0.88 -23.91
CA GLU A 168 20.43 0.35 -23.93
C GLU A 168 21.81 0.17 -23.33
N LYS A 169 21.95 -0.73 -22.35
CA LYS A 169 23.21 -0.97 -21.61
C LYS A 169 23.84 -2.31 -21.91
N ASN A 170 23.20 -3.15 -22.72
CA ASN A 170 23.60 -4.54 -22.92
C ASN A 170 23.75 -5.32 -21.60
N SER A 171 23.01 -4.91 -20.56
CA SER A 171 23.12 -5.53 -19.23
C SER A 171 22.60 -6.95 -19.24
N LYS A 172 23.27 -7.82 -18.47
CA LYS A 172 22.70 -9.11 -18.06
C LYS A 172 21.92 -8.91 -16.78
N VAL A 173 20.64 -9.28 -16.77
CA VAL A 173 19.79 -9.07 -15.58
C VAL A 173 19.52 -10.39 -14.87
N ILE A 174 19.70 -10.42 -13.54
CA ILE A 174 19.29 -11.51 -12.66
C ILE A 174 18.17 -10.98 -11.77
N LEU A 175 16.94 -11.41 -12.02
CA LEU A 175 15.78 -11.08 -11.19
C LEU A 175 15.51 -12.25 -10.23
N ILE A 176 15.47 -11.95 -8.94
CA ILE A 176 15.16 -12.89 -7.87
C ILE A 176 13.91 -12.39 -7.17
N ALA A 177 12.86 -13.20 -7.16
CA ALA A 177 11.58 -12.84 -6.55
C ALA A 177 11.20 -13.88 -5.49
N ASP A 178 11.35 -13.48 -4.22
CA ASP A 178 10.76 -14.14 -3.07
C ASP A 178 9.39 -13.52 -2.72
N ALA A 179 8.48 -13.59 -3.69
CA ALA A 179 7.14 -13.05 -3.57
C ALA A 179 6.14 -14.05 -4.11
N CYS A 180 5.06 -14.29 -3.34
CA CYS A 180 3.78 -14.95 -3.72
C CYS A 180 3.00 -15.35 -2.45
N ARG A 181 2.80 -14.39 -1.55
CA ARG A 181 1.90 -14.53 -0.41
C ARG A 181 0.65 -13.71 -0.69
N SER A 182 -0.53 -14.31 -0.67
CA SER A 182 -1.77 -13.57 -0.98
C SER A 182 -2.99 -14.01 -0.19
N GLY A 183 -2.81 -14.78 0.89
CA GLY A 183 -3.91 -15.47 1.59
C GLY A 183 -5.17 -14.62 1.81
N SER A 184 -5.02 -13.39 2.30
CA SER A 184 -6.11 -12.43 2.56
C SER A 184 -6.11 -11.21 1.63
N LEU A 185 -5.24 -11.16 0.62
CA LEU A 185 -5.16 -10.03 -0.32
C LEU A 185 -6.29 -10.04 -1.35
N ALA A 186 -6.45 -8.94 -2.10
CA ALA A 186 -7.56 -8.73 -3.02
C ALA A 186 -7.72 -9.86 -4.06
N GLY A 187 -6.61 -10.32 -4.63
CA GLY A 187 -6.59 -11.42 -5.60
C GLY A 187 -6.65 -12.82 -5.00
N GLY A 188 -6.45 -12.95 -3.69
CA GLY A 188 -6.34 -14.22 -3.00
C GLY A 188 -5.28 -15.14 -3.64
N ALA A 189 -5.40 -16.46 -3.45
CA ALA A 189 -4.48 -17.44 -4.03
C ALA A 189 -4.33 -17.34 -5.56
N LYS A 190 -5.41 -16.93 -6.25
CA LYS A 190 -5.41 -16.76 -7.70
C LYS A 190 -4.57 -15.55 -8.14
N GLY A 191 -4.57 -14.48 -7.35
CA GLY A 191 -3.78 -13.28 -7.60
C GLY A 191 -2.28 -13.55 -7.47
N ALA A 192 -1.82 -14.15 -6.36
CA ALA A 192 -0.41 -14.61 -6.25
C ALA A 192 -0.01 -15.51 -7.42
N SER A 193 -0.83 -16.51 -7.76
CA SER A 193 -0.57 -17.38 -8.91
C SER A 193 -0.46 -16.60 -10.23
N THR A 194 -1.21 -15.51 -10.40
CA THR A 194 -1.19 -14.71 -11.63
C THR A 194 0.05 -13.81 -11.66
N THR A 195 0.45 -13.22 -10.54
CA THR A 195 1.71 -12.47 -10.42
C THR A 195 2.92 -13.37 -10.68
N ALA A 196 2.94 -14.58 -10.10
CA ALA A 196 3.96 -15.59 -10.42
C ALA A 196 4.03 -15.85 -11.93
N ALA A 197 2.87 -16.06 -12.57
CA ALA A 197 2.81 -16.31 -14.00
C ALA A 197 3.25 -15.10 -14.85
N ALA A 198 2.98 -13.87 -14.40
CA ALA A 198 3.46 -12.65 -15.04
C ALA A 198 5.00 -12.54 -14.96
N LEU A 199 5.57 -12.79 -13.78
CA LEU A 199 7.02 -12.81 -13.56
C LEU A 199 7.72 -13.94 -14.33
N GLN A 200 7.03 -15.04 -14.65
CA GLN A 200 7.58 -16.15 -15.44
C GLN A 200 7.53 -15.96 -16.96
N ARG A 201 6.88 -14.91 -17.50
CA ARG A 201 6.85 -14.62 -18.96
C ARG A 201 8.25 -14.51 -19.56
N GLN A 202 8.48 -14.93 -20.80
CA GLN A 202 9.83 -14.85 -21.36
C GLN A 202 10.30 -13.40 -21.55
N TRP A 203 11.42 -13.03 -20.93
CA TRP A 203 12.11 -11.74 -21.08
C TRP A 203 13.49 -11.99 -21.72
N ASN A 204 13.92 -11.12 -22.63
CA ASN A 204 15.19 -11.31 -23.34
C ASN A 204 16.38 -10.99 -22.43
N ASN A 205 17.39 -11.86 -22.43
CA ASN A 205 18.65 -11.71 -21.66
C ASN A 205 18.47 -11.53 -20.14
N VAL A 206 17.48 -12.24 -19.56
CA VAL A 206 17.19 -12.20 -18.12
C VAL A 206 17.25 -13.61 -17.54
N ILE A 207 17.99 -13.79 -16.45
CA ILE A 207 17.88 -14.95 -15.56
C ILE A 207 16.84 -14.63 -14.48
N LYS A 208 15.91 -15.55 -14.24
CA LYS A 208 14.86 -15.35 -13.23
C LYS A 208 14.84 -16.49 -12.24
N ILE A 209 14.94 -16.18 -10.95
CA ILE A 209 14.94 -17.12 -9.84
C ILE A 209 13.70 -16.82 -8.98
N MET A 210 12.72 -17.71 -9.03
CA MET A 210 11.42 -17.54 -8.39
C MET A 210 11.31 -18.47 -7.18
N SER A 211 10.79 -17.97 -6.06
CA SER A 211 10.67 -18.78 -4.84
C SER A 211 9.58 -19.85 -4.89
N SER A 212 8.59 -19.73 -5.78
CA SER A 212 7.43 -20.63 -5.88
C SER A 212 6.86 -20.71 -7.31
N GLN A 213 6.09 -21.76 -7.59
CA GLN A 213 5.32 -21.91 -8.82
C GLN A 213 3.96 -21.19 -8.76
N PRO A 214 3.31 -20.92 -9.91
CA PRO A 214 1.93 -20.45 -9.93
C PRO A 214 1.00 -21.40 -9.19
N GLY A 215 0.35 -20.91 -8.13
CA GLY A 215 -0.57 -21.67 -7.29
C GLY A 215 0.02 -22.15 -5.97
N GLU A 216 1.31 -21.90 -5.74
CA GLU A 216 2.01 -22.15 -4.47
C GLU A 216 2.24 -20.83 -3.71
N VAL A 217 2.69 -20.93 -2.46
CA VAL A 217 3.06 -19.78 -1.62
C VAL A 217 4.52 -19.88 -1.19
N SER A 218 5.15 -18.75 -0.93
CA SER A 218 6.47 -18.73 -0.27
C SER A 218 6.31 -18.80 1.25
N PHE A 219 7.00 -19.74 1.92
CA PHE A 219 6.89 -19.98 3.36
C PHE A 219 7.99 -19.27 4.17
N GLU A 220 7.64 -18.86 5.40
CA GLU A 220 8.56 -18.35 6.41
C GLU A 220 8.25 -18.93 7.78
N GLY A 221 9.25 -18.87 8.65
CA GLY A 221 9.15 -19.45 9.97
C GLY A 221 10.44 -19.30 10.75
N THR A 222 10.34 -19.52 12.06
CA THR A 222 11.47 -19.38 13.00
C THR A 222 12.56 -20.42 12.78
N GLN A 223 12.26 -21.55 12.15
CA GLN A 223 13.21 -22.63 11.88
C GLN A 223 14.27 -22.26 10.82
N TRP A 224 14.01 -21.26 9.97
CA TRP A 224 14.95 -20.83 8.95
C TRP A 224 15.67 -19.57 9.46
N ASN A 225 16.96 -19.72 9.79
CA ASN A 225 17.81 -18.62 10.27
C ASN A 225 17.26 -17.85 11.49
N ASN A 226 16.59 -18.51 12.44
CA ASN A 226 15.90 -17.87 13.58
C ASN A 226 14.82 -16.85 13.17
N GLY A 227 14.13 -17.13 12.06
CA GLY A 227 13.12 -16.25 11.44
C GLY A 227 13.58 -15.82 10.05
N GLY A 228 12.90 -16.32 9.01
CA GLY A 228 13.24 -16.08 7.61
C GLY A 228 12.40 -16.94 6.67
N GLY A 229 12.48 -16.62 5.38
CA GLY A 229 11.91 -17.40 4.29
C GLY A 229 12.75 -18.62 3.95
N VAL A 230 12.09 -19.77 3.73
CA VAL A 230 12.77 -21.03 3.38
C VAL A 230 13.57 -20.90 2.09
N PHE A 231 13.04 -20.17 1.10
CA PHE A 231 13.70 -19.97 -0.18
C PHE A 231 15.00 -19.18 -0.02
N THR A 232 14.95 -18.02 0.63
CA THR A 232 16.12 -17.16 0.82
C THR A 232 17.19 -17.82 1.67
N TYR A 233 16.78 -18.57 2.70
CA TYR A 233 17.67 -19.38 3.50
C TYR A 233 18.48 -20.37 2.66
N TYR A 234 17.80 -21.14 1.79
CA TYR A 234 18.48 -22.09 0.93
C TYR A 234 19.23 -21.40 -0.21
N LEU A 235 18.73 -20.29 -0.78
CA LEU A 235 19.43 -19.53 -1.80
C LEU A 235 20.82 -19.08 -1.33
N VAL A 236 20.90 -18.46 -0.15
CA VAL A 236 22.18 -18.01 0.42
C VAL A 236 23.08 -19.20 0.75
N LYS A 237 22.56 -20.29 1.31
CA LYS A 237 23.34 -21.53 1.52
C LYS A 237 23.87 -22.15 0.22
N GLY A 238 23.06 -22.11 -0.83
CA GLY A 238 23.42 -22.55 -2.17
C GLY A 238 24.63 -21.76 -2.67
N PHE A 239 24.55 -20.43 -2.57
CA PHE A 239 25.63 -19.50 -2.92
C PHE A 239 26.89 -19.62 -2.06
N LEU A 240 26.76 -20.02 -0.79
CA LEU A 240 27.88 -20.43 0.07
C LEU A 240 28.49 -21.80 -0.33
N GLY A 241 28.14 -22.34 -1.49
CA GLY A 241 28.76 -23.56 -2.05
C GLY A 241 28.01 -24.86 -1.77
N GLN A 242 26.86 -24.85 -1.09
CA GLN A 242 26.07 -26.09 -0.93
C GLN A 242 25.42 -26.54 -2.25
N ALA A 243 25.25 -25.61 -3.20
CA ALA A 243 24.79 -25.94 -4.55
C ALA A 243 25.91 -26.49 -5.45
N ASP A 244 27.19 -26.26 -5.12
CA ASP A 244 28.36 -26.71 -5.90
C ASP A 244 28.56 -28.23 -5.74
N ARG A 245 27.84 -29.00 -6.57
CA ARG A 245 27.85 -30.46 -6.52
C ARG A 245 29.13 -31.05 -7.07
N ASN A 246 29.71 -30.43 -8.10
CA ASN A 246 30.91 -30.94 -8.77
C ASN A 246 32.22 -30.44 -8.10
N ARG A 247 32.13 -29.49 -7.17
CA ARG A 247 33.21 -28.87 -6.41
C ARG A 247 34.22 -28.15 -7.30
N ASP A 248 33.73 -27.47 -8.34
CA ASP A 248 34.56 -26.66 -9.23
C ASP A 248 34.62 -25.18 -8.81
N GLY A 249 33.98 -24.82 -7.69
CA GLY A 249 33.93 -23.46 -7.15
C GLY A 249 32.94 -22.55 -7.87
N ARG A 250 32.19 -23.06 -8.85
CA ARG A 250 31.19 -22.32 -9.62
C ARG A 250 29.81 -22.88 -9.34
N ILE A 251 28.81 -22.00 -9.31
CA ILE A 251 27.42 -22.40 -9.15
C ILE A 251 26.71 -22.09 -10.46
N THR A 252 26.41 -23.14 -11.21
CA THR A 252 25.61 -23.02 -12.43
C THR A 252 24.12 -22.92 -12.11
N ILE A 253 23.32 -22.39 -13.06
CA ILE A 253 21.86 -22.41 -12.96
C ILE A 253 21.34 -23.81 -12.66
N ARG A 254 21.87 -24.84 -13.34
CA ARG A 254 21.44 -26.23 -13.12
C ARG A 254 21.73 -26.73 -11.71
N GLU A 255 22.88 -26.37 -11.16
CA GLU A 255 23.26 -26.77 -9.81
C GLU A 255 22.38 -26.09 -8.77
N LEU A 256 22.18 -24.78 -8.92
CA LEU A 256 21.31 -24.02 -8.04
C LEU A 256 19.86 -24.51 -8.12
N ASP A 257 19.33 -24.73 -9.31
CA ASP A 257 17.95 -25.19 -9.53
C ASP A 257 17.70 -26.55 -8.85
N ASN A 258 18.57 -27.53 -9.06
CA ASN A 258 18.46 -28.83 -8.39
C ASN A 258 18.58 -28.72 -6.88
N TYR A 259 19.52 -27.89 -6.39
CA TYR A 259 19.72 -27.70 -4.96
C TYR A 259 18.51 -27.02 -4.30
N LEU A 260 17.97 -25.95 -4.89
CA LEU A 260 16.80 -25.26 -4.39
C LEU A 260 15.57 -26.16 -4.42
N TYR A 261 15.35 -26.87 -5.53
CA TYR A 261 14.27 -27.83 -5.66
C TYR A 261 14.32 -28.88 -4.54
N ASP A 262 15.45 -29.58 -4.38
CA ASP A 262 15.59 -30.65 -3.40
C ASP A 262 15.33 -30.15 -1.97
N ASN A 263 15.96 -29.04 -1.57
CA ASN A 263 15.91 -28.58 -0.18
C ASN A 263 14.61 -27.83 0.17
N VAL A 264 14.15 -26.92 -0.69
CA VAL A 264 12.95 -26.12 -0.42
C VAL A 264 11.70 -27.01 -0.48
N SER A 265 11.61 -27.89 -1.48
CA SER A 265 10.47 -28.80 -1.58
C SER A 265 10.50 -29.86 -0.48
N GLU A 266 11.66 -30.36 -0.04
CA GLU A 266 11.72 -31.27 1.11
C GLU A 266 11.25 -30.60 2.41
N ASP A 267 11.79 -29.42 2.74
CA ASP A 267 11.47 -28.71 4.00
C ASP A 267 10.01 -28.23 4.07
N THR A 268 9.42 -27.90 2.91
CA THR A 268 8.01 -27.48 2.81
C THR A 268 7.05 -28.63 2.51
N LYS A 269 7.54 -29.88 2.50
CA LYS A 269 6.74 -31.08 2.18
C LYS A 269 6.04 -30.99 0.82
N ASN A 270 6.74 -30.45 -0.18
CA ASN A 270 6.31 -30.18 -1.54
C ASN A 270 5.17 -29.15 -1.65
N SER A 271 5.09 -28.22 -0.68
CA SER A 271 4.12 -27.12 -0.72
C SER A 271 4.68 -25.86 -1.40
N GLN A 272 5.99 -25.82 -1.62
CA GLN A 272 6.70 -24.76 -2.32
C GLN A 272 7.78 -25.37 -3.22
N THR A 273 7.80 -24.93 -4.47
CA THR A 273 8.70 -25.40 -5.51
C THR A 273 9.36 -24.20 -6.18
N PRO A 274 10.66 -23.94 -5.93
CA PRO A 274 11.39 -22.89 -6.63
C PRO A 274 11.47 -23.15 -8.14
N ASN A 275 11.73 -22.10 -8.91
CA ASN A 275 11.90 -22.20 -10.36
C ASN A 275 12.99 -21.27 -10.87
N ILE A 276 13.89 -21.75 -11.70
CA ILE A 276 14.88 -20.91 -12.38
C ILE A 276 14.68 -20.93 -13.88
N LEU A 277 14.58 -19.74 -14.49
CA LEU A 277 14.53 -19.53 -15.93
C LEU A 277 15.83 -18.91 -16.40
N GLY A 278 16.58 -19.62 -17.25
CA GLY A 278 17.86 -19.17 -17.82
C GLY A 278 18.61 -20.31 -18.51
N ASN A 279 19.84 -20.06 -18.95
CA ASN A 279 20.67 -21.11 -19.55
C ASN A 279 21.30 -21.99 -18.46
N ASN A 280 20.97 -23.28 -18.45
CA ASN A 280 21.43 -24.25 -17.45
C ASN A 280 22.96 -24.32 -17.23
N SER A 281 23.79 -23.89 -18.18
CA SER A 281 25.26 -23.92 -18.04
C SER A 281 25.86 -22.58 -17.60
N GLU A 282 25.01 -21.58 -17.41
CA GLU A 282 25.42 -20.24 -17.01
C GLU A 282 25.73 -20.20 -15.51
N VAL A 283 26.82 -19.54 -15.16
CA VAL A 283 27.25 -19.35 -13.77
C VAL A 283 26.51 -18.16 -13.17
N VAL A 284 25.93 -18.36 -11.99
CA VAL A 284 25.18 -17.34 -11.24
C VAL A 284 25.88 -16.89 -9.96
N ALA A 285 26.80 -17.70 -9.43
CA ALA A 285 27.62 -17.36 -8.27
C ALA A 285 28.94 -18.15 -8.28
N TYR A 286 29.92 -17.66 -7.54
CA TYR A 286 31.18 -18.34 -7.27
C TYR A 286 31.31 -18.56 -5.76
N VAL A 287 31.89 -19.69 -5.37
CA VAL A 287 32.04 -20.07 -3.96
C VAL A 287 33.23 -19.33 -3.36
N ASN A 288 32.97 -18.50 -2.35
CA ASN A 288 34.03 -17.91 -1.54
C ASN A 288 34.27 -18.79 -0.30
N GLU A 289 35.37 -19.56 -0.29
CA GLU A 289 35.66 -20.53 0.77
C GLU A 289 35.82 -19.87 2.16
N GLU A 290 36.43 -18.69 2.24
CA GLU A 290 36.65 -17.98 3.51
C GLU A 290 35.31 -17.51 4.11
N LEU A 291 34.45 -16.92 3.28
CA LEU A 291 33.11 -16.49 3.71
C LEU A 291 32.17 -17.64 3.98
N THR A 292 32.33 -18.77 3.28
CA THR A 292 31.57 -20.00 3.54
C THR A 292 31.73 -20.44 4.99
N VAL A 293 32.97 -20.45 5.50
CA VAL A 293 33.26 -20.81 6.90
C VAL A 293 32.67 -19.79 7.88
N GLN A 294 32.78 -18.50 7.57
CA GLN A 294 32.27 -17.43 8.42
C GLN A 294 30.74 -17.43 8.51
N TYR A 295 30.04 -17.45 7.38
CA TYR A 295 28.57 -17.43 7.33
C TYR A 295 27.94 -18.75 7.80
N ALA A 296 28.59 -19.90 7.60
CA ALA A 296 28.11 -21.17 8.16
C ALA A 296 28.04 -21.15 9.69
N SER A 297 28.92 -20.39 10.36
CA SER A 297 28.84 -20.19 11.81
C SER A 297 27.67 -19.28 12.21
N LEU A 298 27.46 -18.18 11.47
CA LEU A 298 26.42 -17.19 11.74
C LEU A 298 24.98 -17.68 11.47
N LEU A 299 24.79 -18.51 10.43
CA LEU A 299 23.50 -19.13 10.08
C LEU A 299 23.07 -20.20 11.10
N ASN A 300 24.03 -20.77 11.85
CA ASN A 300 23.76 -21.76 12.90
C ASN A 300 23.53 -21.10 14.27
N ASP A 301 24.15 -19.95 14.54
CA ASP A 301 24.03 -19.23 15.81
C ASP A 301 22.97 -18.12 15.80
N GLY A 302 22.28 -17.90 14.67
CA GLY A 302 21.17 -16.94 14.56
C GLY A 302 21.56 -15.48 14.50
N GLY A 303 22.83 -15.17 14.24
CA GLY A 303 23.43 -13.87 14.48
C GLY A 303 23.40 -12.88 13.31
N VAL A 304 22.94 -13.28 12.12
CA VAL A 304 23.12 -12.45 10.91
C VAL A 304 22.30 -11.15 10.93
N SER A 305 21.10 -11.12 11.55
CA SER A 305 20.22 -9.94 11.45
C SER A 305 20.67 -8.74 12.30
N ASN A 306 21.26 -8.96 13.47
CA ASN A 306 21.43 -7.89 14.48
C ASN A 306 22.80 -7.18 14.45
N GLN A 307 23.84 -7.75 13.85
CA GLN A 307 25.18 -7.14 13.86
C GLN A 307 25.55 -6.40 12.56
N VAL A 308 24.87 -6.65 11.44
CA VAL A 308 25.26 -6.09 10.12
C VAL A 308 24.36 -4.95 9.67
N ALA A 309 23.18 -4.78 10.29
CA ALA A 309 22.28 -3.63 10.07
C ALA A 309 22.88 -2.26 10.44
N MET A 310 24.08 -2.20 11.04
CA MET A 310 24.77 -0.95 11.37
C MET A 310 25.59 -0.34 10.21
N ASN A 311 25.66 -0.98 9.04
CA ASN A 311 26.49 -0.50 7.91
C ASN A 311 25.70 -0.14 6.63
N THR A 312 24.39 0.07 6.70
CA THR A 312 23.64 0.74 5.62
C THR A 312 23.97 2.23 5.67
N ARG A 313 25.12 2.60 5.10
CA ARG A 313 25.48 4.02 4.90
C ARG A 313 24.35 4.68 4.10
N GLY A 314 23.82 5.79 4.61
CA GLY A 314 22.84 6.58 3.88
C GLY A 314 23.47 7.07 2.58
N MET A 315 22.65 7.23 1.52
CA MET A 315 23.15 7.64 0.21
C MET A 315 24.02 8.91 0.27
N GLY A 316 23.73 9.83 1.21
CA GLY A 316 24.49 11.07 1.45
C GLY A 316 25.81 10.92 2.22
N ASP A 317 26.16 9.75 2.75
CA ASP A 317 27.38 9.52 3.53
C ASP A 317 28.64 9.50 2.66
N ASN A 318 28.50 9.24 1.36
CA ASN A 318 29.59 9.26 0.39
C ASN A 318 29.88 10.68 -0.16
N ILE A 319 29.09 11.70 0.24
CA ILE A 319 29.31 13.09 -0.18
C ILE A 319 30.55 13.66 0.52
N LYS A 320 31.65 13.78 -0.24
CA LYS A 320 32.94 14.31 0.26
C LYS A 320 32.95 15.82 0.48
N ASP A 321 32.12 16.57 -0.23
CA ASP A 321 32.05 18.04 -0.10
C ASP A 321 31.18 18.41 1.12
N PRO A 322 31.74 19.03 2.18
CA PRO A 322 30.99 19.27 3.41
C PRO A 322 29.76 20.17 3.23
N LYS A 323 29.83 21.14 2.29
CA LYS A 323 28.72 22.06 2.05
C LYS A 323 27.59 21.37 1.29
N LEU A 324 27.95 20.56 0.29
CA LEU A 324 26.97 19.75 -0.43
C LEU A 324 26.34 18.70 0.50
N LYS A 325 27.13 18.10 1.40
CA LYS A 325 26.62 17.15 2.39
C LYS A 325 25.61 17.82 3.32
N GLU A 326 25.93 18.99 3.86
CA GLU A 326 24.99 19.74 4.71
C GLU A 326 23.67 20.05 3.98
N LEU A 327 23.73 20.48 2.72
CA LEU A 327 22.53 20.73 1.90
C LEU A 327 21.73 19.46 1.65
N TYR A 328 22.40 18.35 1.34
CA TYR A 328 21.75 17.06 1.08
C TYR A 328 21.13 16.47 2.35
N ASP A 329 21.77 16.63 3.50
CA ASP A 329 21.24 16.19 4.79
C ASP A 329 19.99 16.99 5.16
N LYS A 330 19.99 18.32 4.93
CA LYS A 330 18.80 19.18 5.09
C LYS A 330 17.68 18.80 4.13
N PHE A 331 18.01 18.58 2.86
CA PHE A 331 17.07 18.06 1.86
C PHE A 331 16.40 16.77 2.32
N THR A 332 17.22 15.80 2.76
CA THR A 332 16.75 14.49 3.23
C THR A 332 15.83 14.65 4.44
N GLN A 333 16.22 15.48 5.41
CA GLN A 333 15.40 15.78 6.58
C GLN A 333 14.06 16.43 6.22
N SER A 334 14.04 17.37 5.27
CA SER A 334 12.78 17.98 4.79
C SER A 334 11.86 16.96 4.12
N VAL A 335 12.43 16.06 3.31
CA VAL A 335 11.66 14.95 2.71
C VAL A 335 11.07 14.06 3.80
N ASP A 336 11.87 13.63 4.76
CA ASP A 336 11.46 12.69 5.81
C ASP A 336 10.40 13.30 6.73
N ASN A 337 10.47 14.61 6.97
CA ASN A 337 9.46 15.36 7.73
C ASN A 337 8.21 15.73 6.89
N GLY A 338 8.18 15.39 5.59
CA GLY A 338 7.08 15.72 4.69
C GLY A 338 6.94 17.20 4.33
N VAL A 339 8.00 18.00 4.55
CA VAL A 339 8.10 19.42 4.18
C VAL A 339 8.64 19.52 2.75
N LEU A 340 7.79 19.17 1.79
CA LEU A 340 8.19 18.97 0.39
C LEU A 340 8.19 20.29 -0.41
N THR A 341 7.17 21.11 -0.18
CA THR A 341 6.87 22.35 -0.91
C THR A 341 6.46 23.46 0.06
N HIS A 342 6.63 24.71 -0.37
CA HIS A 342 5.99 25.91 0.20
C HIS A 342 6.04 26.04 1.73
N SER A 343 7.22 26.27 2.28
CA SER A 343 7.37 26.90 3.59
C SER A 343 7.74 28.37 3.41
N ASP A 344 7.09 29.30 4.13
CA ASP A 344 7.35 30.74 4.04
C ASP A 344 8.79 31.13 4.44
N ASP A 345 9.55 30.20 5.02
CA ASP A 345 10.92 30.38 5.50
C ASP A 345 12.01 29.80 4.57
N GLY A 346 11.63 29.14 3.46
CA GLY A 346 12.58 28.55 2.49
C GLY A 346 13.27 27.26 2.96
N ASN A 347 12.78 26.59 4.01
CA ASN A 347 13.33 25.35 4.56
C ASN A 347 12.55 24.10 4.10
N ASN A 348 12.38 23.94 2.79
CA ASN A 348 11.69 22.78 2.20
C ASN A 348 12.58 22.01 1.22
N ALA A 349 12.16 20.77 0.90
CA ALA A 349 12.92 19.88 0.05
C ALA A 349 13.16 20.43 -1.36
N TYR A 350 12.17 21.12 -1.95
CA TYR A 350 12.32 21.70 -3.28
C TYR A 350 13.37 22.82 -3.33
N ASP A 351 13.38 23.73 -2.37
CA ASP A 351 14.38 24.81 -2.30
C ASP A 351 15.79 24.25 -2.09
N TYR A 352 15.95 23.22 -1.24
CA TYR A 352 17.24 22.56 -1.08
C TYR A 352 17.68 21.83 -2.36
N LEU A 353 16.77 21.24 -3.13
CA LEU A 353 17.09 20.67 -4.44
C LEU A 353 17.66 21.74 -5.39
N LEU A 354 17.02 22.91 -5.49
CA LEU A 354 17.49 24.02 -6.32
C LEU A 354 18.88 24.51 -5.89
N GLU A 355 19.18 24.52 -4.59
CA GLU A 355 20.52 24.85 -4.08
C GLU A 355 21.56 23.76 -4.39
N ILE A 356 21.19 22.48 -4.30
CA ILE A 356 22.03 21.34 -4.68
C ILE A 356 22.39 21.42 -6.17
N GLU A 357 21.44 21.77 -7.03
CA GLU A 357 21.62 21.91 -8.49
C GLU A 357 22.60 23.02 -8.89
N LYS A 358 22.79 24.05 -8.06
CA LYS A 358 23.74 25.14 -8.33
C LYS A 358 25.21 24.74 -8.14
N SER A 359 25.49 23.57 -7.56
CA SER A 359 26.86 23.12 -7.28
C SER A 359 27.45 22.32 -8.45
N ASP A 360 28.57 22.78 -9.03
CA ASP A 360 29.24 22.10 -10.15
C ASP A 360 29.70 20.65 -9.85
N LYS A 361 29.72 20.25 -8.56
CA LYS A 361 30.10 18.91 -8.09
C LYS A 361 28.90 18.00 -7.77
N SER A 362 27.67 18.38 -8.13
CA SER A 362 26.46 17.74 -7.63
C SER A 362 25.69 16.87 -8.63
N LYS A 363 26.14 16.66 -9.88
CA LYS A 363 25.26 16.06 -10.92
C LYS A 363 24.61 14.70 -10.54
N ILE A 364 25.29 13.84 -9.80
CA ILE A 364 24.72 12.58 -9.29
C ILE A 364 23.79 12.86 -8.10
N TRP A 365 24.21 13.72 -7.18
CA TRP A 365 23.46 14.07 -5.96
C TRP A 365 22.18 14.88 -6.24
N SER A 366 22.22 15.82 -7.18
CA SER A 366 21.04 16.53 -7.69
C SER A 366 20.04 15.53 -8.31
N ARG A 367 20.52 14.57 -9.10
CA ARG A 367 19.65 13.53 -9.68
C ARG A 367 19.01 12.65 -8.61
N ASN A 368 19.79 12.21 -7.61
CA ASN A 368 19.28 11.47 -6.46
C ASN A 368 18.23 12.28 -5.69
N ALA A 369 18.54 13.53 -5.33
CA ALA A 369 17.62 14.41 -4.62
C ALA A 369 16.33 14.63 -5.43
N LYS A 370 16.46 14.86 -6.73
CA LYS A 370 15.31 15.02 -7.63
C LYS A 370 14.41 13.78 -7.66
N ARG A 371 14.98 12.57 -7.78
CA ARG A 371 14.23 11.30 -7.76
C ARG A 371 13.51 11.08 -6.43
N ARG A 372 14.20 11.31 -5.32
CA ARG A 372 13.62 11.22 -3.97
C ARG A 372 12.49 12.22 -3.75
N LEU A 373 12.67 13.47 -4.20
CA LEU A 373 11.62 14.50 -4.11
C LEU A 373 10.40 14.10 -4.94
N VAL A 374 10.60 13.71 -6.20
CA VAL A 374 9.53 13.25 -7.08
C VAL A 374 8.77 12.07 -6.45
N GLY A 375 9.47 11.08 -5.89
CA GLY A 375 8.83 9.96 -5.20
C GLY A 375 7.98 10.41 -4.02
N SER A 376 8.52 11.34 -3.22
CA SER A 376 7.84 11.88 -2.04
C SER A 376 6.59 12.70 -2.39
N LEU A 377 6.65 13.49 -3.47
CA LEU A 377 5.49 14.23 -3.99
C LEU A 377 4.39 13.27 -4.47
N GLN A 378 4.76 12.15 -5.09
CA GLN A 378 3.80 11.12 -5.51
C GLN A 378 3.15 10.38 -4.34
N ASN A 379 3.90 10.08 -3.27
CA ASN A 379 3.38 9.40 -2.08
C ASN A 379 2.18 10.16 -1.46
N ARG A 380 2.19 11.50 -1.51
CA ARG A 380 1.09 12.34 -1.02
C ARG A 380 -0.19 12.16 -1.83
N TYR A 381 -0.07 12.08 -3.16
CA TYR A 381 -1.22 11.76 -4.02
C TYR A 381 -1.76 10.35 -3.76
N VAL A 382 -0.88 9.35 -3.65
CA VAL A 382 -1.29 7.96 -3.35
C VAL A 382 -2.04 7.89 -2.01
N ALA A 383 -1.55 8.60 -0.98
CA ALA A 383 -2.22 8.66 0.32
C ALA A 383 -3.61 9.32 0.23
N PHE A 384 -3.73 10.44 -0.48
CA PHE A 384 -4.99 11.14 -0.70
C PHE A 384 -6.02 10.26 -1.43
N ILE A 385 -5.61 9.58 -2.50
CA ILE A 385 -6.49 8.67 -3.25
C ILE A 385 -6.84 7.41 -2.44
N SER A 386 -5.90 6.87 -1.67
CA SER A 386 -6.17 5.71 -0.80
C SER A 386 -7.27 6.02 0.22
N ASN A 387 -7.25 7.22 0.81
CA ASN A 387 -8.31 7.66 1.71
C ASN A 387 -9.69 7.67 1.01
N ILE A 388 -9.75 8.21 -0.22
CA ILE A 388 -10.99 8.22 -1.02
C ILE A 388 -11.45 6.81 -1.36
N ILE A 389 -10.53 5.91 -1.74
CA ILE A 389 -10.84 4.50 -2.05
C ILE A 389 -11.36 3.77 -0.82
N GLU A 390 -10.81 4.03 0.36
CA GLU A 390 -11.20 3.36 1.61
C GLU A 390 -12.55 3.86 2.15
N ASN A 391 -12.80 5.18 2.05
CA ASN A 391 -14.01 5.80 2.56
C ASN A 391 -15.16 5.86 1.54
N GLY A 392 -14.85 5.70 0.25
CA GLY A 392 -15.81 5.80 -0.86
C GLY A 392 -16.36 7.21 -1.07
N ASN A 393 -15.85 8.18 -0.32
CA ASN A 393 -16.32 9.55 -0.34
C ASN A 393 -15.65 10.34 -1.47
N ILE A 394 -16.14 10.16 -2.69
CA ILE A 394 -15.66 10.94 -3.83
C ILE A 394 -15.95 12.44 -3.71
N SER A 395 -16.77 12.88 -2.74
CA SER A 395 -17.03 14.31 -2.54
C SER A 395 -15.76 15.06 -2.18
N ASP A 396 -14.77 14.41 -1.58
CA ASP A 396 -13.51 15.03 -1.23
C ASP A 396 -12.65 15.36 -2.47
N LEU A 397 -12.91 14.72 -3.62
CA LEU A 397 -12.37 15.15 -4.92
C LEU A 397 -13.00 16.45 -5.41
N PHE A 398 -14.28 16.66 -5.10
CA PHE A 398 -15.07 17.82 -5.55
C PHE A 398 -14.94 19.04 -4.62
N LYS A 399 -14.54 18.84 -3.37
CA LYS A 399 -14.33 19.92 -2.41
C LYS A 399 -13.01 20.64 -2.70
N ASN A 400 -13.02 21.95 -2.54
CA ASN A 400 -11.79 22.75 -2.53
C ASN A 400 -11.22 22.80 -1.11
N SER A 401 -10.64 21.69 -0.65
CA SER A 401 -9.97 21.61 0.65
C SER A 401 -8.51 22.05 0.54
N ASP A 402 -7.95 22.56 1.64
CA ASP A 402 -6.53 22.92 1.72
C ASP A 402 -5.63 21.72 1.40
N GLU A 403 -6.02 20.53 1.85
CA GLU A 403 -5.31 19.27 1.55
C GLU A 403 -5.27 18.99 0.05
N LYS A 404 -6.42 19.04 -0.64
CA LYS A 404 -6.50 18.76 -2.08
C LYS A 404 -5.67 19.77 -2.87
N LEU A 405 -5.74 21.05 -2.52
CA LEU A 405 -4.97 22.10 -3.17
C LEU A 405 -3.46 21.89 -2.99
N GLU A 406 -3.04 21.42 -1.82
CA GLU A 406 -1.64 21.09 -1.59
C GLU A 406 -1.19 19.86 -2.39
N VAL A 407 -2.01 18.81 -2.45
CA VAL A 407 -1.75 17.64 -3.30
C VAL A 407 -1.69 18.04 -4.79
N GLU A 408 -2.57 18.93 -5.26
CA GLU A 408 -2.56 19.45 -6.64
C GLU A 408 -1.22 20.14 -6.98
N LYS A 409 -0.72 21.01 -6.08
CA LYS A 409 0.57 21.68 -6.25
C LYS A 409 1.71 20.67 -6.29
N GLN A 410 1.70 19.69 -5.41
CA GLN A 410 2.75 18.68 -5.32
C GLN A 410 2.79 17.78 -6.56
N VAL A 411 1.63 17.35 -7.06
CA VAL A 411 1.53 16.59 -8.33
C VAL A 411 1.97 17.44 -9.51
N SER A 412 1.59 18.73 -9.54
CA SER A 412 2.07 19.65 -10.58
C SER A 412 3.58 19.80 -10.57
N LEU A 413 4.19 19.98 -9.40
CA LEU A 413 5.64 20.06 -9.26
C LEU A 413 6.32 18.75 -9.66
N ALA A 414 5.76 17.60 -9.29
CA ALA A 414 6.29 16.30 -9.71
C ALA A 414 6.36 16.19 -11.24
N LEU A 415 5.31 16.63 -11.95
CA LEU A 415 5.26 16.67 -13.41
C LEU A 415 6.26 17.66 -14.04
N GLU A 416 6.55 18.79 -13.36
CA GLU A 416 7.58 19.74 -13.81
C GLU A 416 8.99 19.16 -13.68
N LEU A 417 9.20 18.26 -12.72
CA LEU A 417 10.49 17.62 -12.48
C LEU A 417 10.74 16.42 -13.39
N ILE A 418 9.73 15.83 -14.04
CA ILE A 418 9.90 14.62 -14.86
C ILE A 418 9.59 14.89 -16.34
N ASP A 419 9.97 13.95 -17.21
CA ASP A 419 9.60 13.99 -18.63
C ASP A 419 8.59 12.88 -18.99
N GLU A 420 8.10 12.88 -20.22
CA GLU A 420 7.07 11.97 -20.72
C GLU A 420 7.50 10.49 -20.75
N ASN A 421 8.80 10.20 -20.69
CA ASN A 421 9.32 8.83 -20.59
C ASN A 421 9.37 8.35 -19.13
N TYR A 422 9.08 9.23 -18.16
CA TYR A 422 9.07 8.85 -16.76
C TYR A 422 8.00 7.79 -16.50
N PRO A 423 8.34 6.68 -15.85
CA PRO A 423 7.38 5.62 -15.54
C PRO A 423 6.24 6.13 -14.67
N ASN A 424 5.00 5.73 -15.00
CA ASN A 424 3.78 6.26 -14.38
C ASN A 424 3.41 7.72 -14.77
N TYR A 425 4.10 8.34 -15.74
CA TYR A 425 3.80 9.71 -16.20
C TYR A 425 2.32 9.88 -16.59
N SER A 426 1.76 8.94 -17.37
CA SER A 426 0.34 8.96 -17.75
C SER A 426 -0.61 9.01 -16.55
N ASN A 427 -0.29 8.29 -15.46
CA ASN A 427 -1.10 8.30 -14.24
C ASN A 427 -0.97 9.65 -13.51
N LEU A 428 0.22 10.24 -13.46
CA LEU A 428 0.42 11.57 -12.88
C LEU A 428 -0.27 12.67 -13.69
N VAL A 429 -0.28 12.56 -15.01
CA VAL A 429 -1.04 13.46 -15.88
C VAL A 429 -2.53 13.32 -15.61
N ALA A 430 -3.06 12.10 -15.55
CA ALA A 430 -4.47 11.86 -15.20
C ALA A 430 -4.82 12.42 -13.81
N ALA A 431 -3.97 12.17 -12.81
CA ALA A 431 -4.10 12.71 -11.45
C ALA A 431 -4.17 14.24 -11.44
N ASN A 432 -3.24 14.90 -12.13
CA ASN A 432 -3.17 16.36 -12.23
C ASN A 432 -4.42 16.95 -12.91
N ILE A 433 -4.88 16.31 -13.99
CA ILE A 433 -6.11 16.71 -14.70
C ILE A 433 -7.31 16.64 -13.74
N ILE A 434 -7.45 15.55 -12.99
CA ILE A 434 -8.53 15.35 -12.03
C ILE A 434 -8.50 16.41 -10.94
N LEU A 435 -7.36 16.58 -10.26
CA LEU A 435 -7.23 17.52 -9.14
C LEU A 435 -7.57 18.96 -9.57
N LYS A 436 -7.03 19.42 -10.72
CA LYS A 436 -7.29 20.76 -11.28
C LYS A 436 -8.73 20.99 -11.73
N SER A 437 -9.37 19.95 -12.26
CA SER A 437 -10.69 20.11 -12.86
C SER A 437 -11.77 20.34 -11.79
N PHE A 438 -11.65 19.66 -10.64
CA PHE A 438 -12.73 19.64 -9.64
C PHE A 438 -12.71 20.80 -8.62
N ASN A 439 -12.30 22.02 -9.01
CA ASN A 439 -12.20 23.18 -8.10
C ASN A 439 -13.47 24.06 -8.01
N VAL A 440 -14.65 23.50 -8.32
CA VAL A 440 -15.92 24.25 -8.37
C VAL A 440 -16.67 24.11 -7.04
N GLU A 441 -17.10 25.24 -6.46
CA GLU A 441 -17.99 25.30 -5.28
C GLU A 441 -19.24 24.44 -5.50
N PHE A 442 -19.23 23.26 -4.86
CA PHE A 442 -20.17 22.18 -5.10
C PHE A 442 -21.31 22.20 -4.09
N GLU A 443 -22.16 23.24 -4.12
CA GLU A 443 -23.30 23.27 -3.19
C GLU A 443 -24.68 23.54 -3.79
N THR A 444 -24.86 23.92 -5.07
CA THR A 444 -26.22 24.32 -5.49
C THR A 444 -26.73 23.97 -6.89
N LYS A 445 -25.97 23.35 -7.81
CA LYS A 445 -26.53 23.01 -9.14
C LYS A 445 -26.03 21.67 -9.72
N GLN A 446 -27.00 20.80 -10.09
CA GLN A 446 -26.79 19.65 -11.00
C GLN A 446 -26.16 20.04 -12.36
N SER A 447 -26.14 21.33 -12.72
CA SER A 447 -25.87 21.82 -14.09
C SER A 447 -24.39 21.93 -14.48
N GLY A 448 -23.51 21.04 -14.00
CA GLY A 448 -22.08 21.06 -14.35
C GLY A 448 -21.37 19.71 -14.30
N PHE A 449 -22.02 18.66 -13.79
CA PHE A 449 -21.41 17.33 -13.69
C PHE A 449 -21.10 16.69 -15.05
N GLU A 450 -21.95 16.94 -16.05
CA GLU A 450 -21.78 16.36 -17.38
C GLU A 450 -20.50 16.86 -18.07
N ASP A 451 -20.06 18.09 -17.75
CA ASP A 451 -18.86 18.69 -18.33
C ASP A 451 -17.57 17.99 -17.86
N PHE A 452 -17.62 17.27 -16.75
CA PHE A 452 -16.50 16.47 -16.25
C PHE A 452 -16.36 15.11 -16.94
N ILE A 453 -17.40 14.61 -17.60
CA ILE A 453 -17.36 13.28 -18.24
C ILE A 453 -16.27 13.22 -19.33
N PRO A 454 -16.17 14.19 -20.27
CA PRO A 454 -15.07 14.20 -21.25
C PRO A 454 -13.68 14.31 -20.63
N ILE A 455 -13.57 14.98 -19.47
CA ILE A 455 -12.30 15.10 -18.74
C ILE A 455 -11.89 13.72 -18.21
N ILE A 456 -12.82 13.00 -17.56
CA ILE A 456 -12.57 11.64 -17.08
C ILE A 456 -12.29 10.68 -18.24
N ASP A 457 -12.97 10.82 -19.38
CA ASP A 457 -12.68 10.03 -20.58
C ASP A 457 -11.25 10.23 -21.09
N SER A 458 -10.72 11.47 -21.03
CA SER A 458 -9.31 11.71 -21.38
C SER A 458 -8.35 11.03 -20.40
N CYS A 459 -8.69 10.98 -19.11
CA CYS A 459 -7.91 10.25 -18.09
C CYS A 459 -7.98 8.73 -18.28
N ILE A 460 -9.14 8.18 -18.66
CA ILE A 460 -9.30 6.75 -18.97
C ILE A 460 -8.47 6.37 -20.19
N ASN A 461 -8.39 7.23 -21.21
CA ASN A 461 -7.53 6.95 -22.37
C ASN A 461 -6.04 6.90 -22.03
N LEU A 462 -5.60 7.64 -21.00
CA LEU A 462 -4.24 7.57 -20.46
C LEU A 462 -4.03 6.32 -19.62
N THR A 463 -5.07 5.86 -18.91
CA THR A 463 -5.01 4.80 -17.88
C THR A 463 -6.24 3.87 -17.99
N PRO A 464 -6.31 3.01 -19.02
CA PRO A 464 -7.54 2.32 -19.42
C PRO A 464 -7.99 1.20 -18.46
N ASP A 465 -7.11 0.80 -17.54
CA ASP A 465 -7.32 -0.22 -16.51
C ASP A 465 -7.53 0.37 -15.11
N ASN A 466 -7.58 1.70 -14.98
CA ASN A 466 -7.80 2.36 -13.69
C ASN A 466 -9.28 2.33 -13.28
N SER A 467 -9.64 1.38 -12.41
CA SER A 467 -11.01 1.16 -11.92
C SER A 467 -11.60 2.36 -11.17
N LEU A 468 -10.78 3.18 -10.51
CA LEU A 468 -11.23 4.41 -9.84
C LEU A 468 -11.83 5.41 -10.82
N LEU A 469 -11.25 5.54 -12.02
CA LEU A 469 -11.77 6.47 -13.04
C LEU A 469 -13.16 6.06 -13.54
N PHE A 470 -13.37 4.76 -13.74
CA PHE A 470 -14.68 4.23 -14.09
C PHE A 470 -15.69 4.45 -12.96
N TYR A 471 -15.29 4.25 -11.70
CA TYR A 471 -16.15 4.55 -10.56
C TYR A 471 -16.52 6.04 -10.49
N ILE A 472 -15.55 6.96 -10.61
CA ILE A 472 -15.79 8.41 -10.65
C ILE A 472 -16.77 8.76 -11.78
N LYS A 473 -16.55 8.23 -12.98
CA LYS A 473 -17.44 8.43 -14.13
C LYS A 473 -18.86 7.92 -13.86
N GLY A 474 -18.98 6.74 -13.26
CA GLY A 474 -20.27 6.16 -12.86
C GLY A 474 -21.02 7.05 -11.87
N LYS A 475 -20.30 7.60 -10.89
CA LYS A 475 -20.88 8.52 -9.91
C LYS A 475 -21.34 9.84 -10.52
N LEU A 476 -20.58 10.39 -11.49
CA LEU A 476 -21.02 11.57 -12.26
C LEU A 476 -22.32 11.28 -13.04
N PHE A 477 -22.46 10.08 -13.60
CA PHE A 477 -23.70 9.66 -14.25
C PHE A 477 -24.87 9.50 -13.26
N ASP A 478 -24.65 8.92 -12.09
CA ASP A 478 -25.68 8.82 -11.04
C ASP A 478 -26.16 10.21 -10.60
N LEU A 479 -25.24 11.17 -10.43
CA LEU A 479 -25.56 12.55 -10.04
C LEU A 479 -26.32 13.33 -11.15
N THR A 480 -26.30 12.83 -12.37
CA THR A 480 -27.01 13.38 -13.54
C THR A 480 -28.20 12.52 -13.99
N ASP A 481 -28.65 11.60 -13.11
CA ASP A 481 -29.79 10.70 -13.36
C ASP A 481 -29.62 9.77 -14.58
N LYS A 482 -28.39 9.56 -15.07
CA LYS A 482 -28.04 8.66 -16.18
C LYS A 482 -27.69 7.26 -15.68
N TYR A 483 -28.63 6.64 -14.96
CA TYR A 483 -28.39 5.39 -14.22
C TYR A 483 -27.86 4.24 -15.09
N LYS A 484 -28.32 4.06 -16.33
CA LYS A 484 -27.83 2.97 -17.19
C LYS A 484 -26.35 3.13 -17.56
N ASP A 485 -25.92 4.37 -17.81
CA ASP A 485 -24.52 4.66 -18.12
C ASP A 485 -23.67 4.49 -16.86
N ALA A 486 -24.20 4.88 -15.69
CA ALA A 486 -23.56 4.63 -14.40
C ALA A 486 -23.32 3.14 -14.15
N GLN A 487 -24.32 2.29 -14.39
CA GLN A 487 -24.22 0.84 -14.23
C GLN A 487 -23.12 0.23 -15.12
N ALA A 488 -23.03 0.65 -16.38
CA ALA A 488 -21.97 0.18 -17.28
C ALA A 488 -20.56 0.59 -16.79
N CYS A 489 -20.43 1.78 -16.21
CA CYS A 489 -19.19 2.22 -15.58
C CYS A 489 -18.87 1.38 -14.33
N TYR A 490 -19.85 1.09 -13.47
CA TYR A 490 -19.64 0.23 -12.30
C TYR A 490 -19.28 -1.19 -12.68
N ASP A 491 -19.92 -1.77 -13.70
CA ASP A 491 -19.54 -3.10 -14.22
C ASP A 491 -18.08 -3.13 -14.68
N THR A 492 -17.61 -2.05 -15.30
CA THR A 492 -16.22 -1.94 -15.73
C THR A 492 -15.27 -1.75 -14.55
N ALA A 493 -15.65 -0.95 -13.55
CA ALA A 493 -14.87 -0.79 -12.32
C ALA A 493 -14.75 -2.11 -11.55
N ILE A 494 -15.86 -2.85 -11.39
CA ILE A 494 -15.91 -4.18 -10.76
C ILE A 494 -15.11 -5.18 -11.57
N LEU A 495 -15.19 -5.12 -12.90
CA LEU A 495 -14.38 -5.98 -13.75
C LEU A 495 -12.90 -5.80 -13.42
N TYR A 496 -12.38 -4.57 -13.41
CA TYR A 496 -10.97 -4.28 -13.15
C TYR A 496 -10.54 -4.48 -11.69
N SER A 497 -11.40 -4.19 -10.73
CA SER A 497 -11.16 -4.40 -9.30
C SER A 497 -12.39 -5.03 -8.64
N PRO A 498 -12.52 -6.37 -8.67
CA PRO A 498 -13.68 -7.09 -8.12
C PRO A 498 -13.90 -6.91 -6.63
N THR A 499 -12.85 -6.55 -5.89
CA THR A 499 -12.86 -6.25 -4.45
C THR A 499 -13.14 -4.76 -4.16
N PHE A 500 -13.32 -3.93 -5.19
CA PHE A 500 -13.68 -2.53 -5.00
C PHE A 500 -15.15 -2.41 -4.60
N ILE A 501 -15.39 -2.18 -3.31
CA ILE A 501 -16.72 -2.33 -2.70
C ILE A 501 -17.73 -1.28 -3.17
N PHE A 502 -17.29 -0.05 -3.47
CA PHE A 502 -18.20 1.07 -3.73
C PHE A 502 -19.00 0.90 -5.03
N PRO A 503 -18.39 0.54 -6.18
CA PRO A 503 -19.14 0.14 -7.36
C PRO A 503 -20.18 -0.97 -7.10
N LEU A 504 -19.85 -1.98 -6.27
CA LEU A 504 -20.77 -3.06 -5.90
C LEU A 504 -21.96 -2.53 -5.07
N ILE A 505 -21.70 -1.66 -4.09
CA ILE A 505 -22.74 -1.02 -3.26
C ILE A 505 -23.65 -0.14 -4.13
N ASN A 506 -23.08 0.70 -5.00
CA ASN A 506 -23.85 1.57 -5.89
C ASN A 506 -24.71 0.77 -6.88
N LYS A 507 -24.19 -0.34 -7.41
CA LYS A 507 -24.95 -1.29 -8.23
C LYS A 507 -26.07 -1.96 -7.43
N ALA A 508 -25.76 -2.44 -6.23
CA ALA A 508 -26.74 -3.02 -5.32
C ALA A 508 -27.86 -2.02 -4.97
N GLU A 509 -27.55 -0.73 -4.82
CA GLU A 509 -28.56 0.29 -4.50
C GLU A 509 -29.55 0.48 -5.66
N PHE A 510 -29.04 0.46 -6.89
CA PHE A 510 -29.87 0.50 -8.09
C PHE A 510 -30.77 -0.73 -8.18
N GLU A 511 -30.25 -1.93 -7.98
CA GLU A 511 -31.03 -3.17 -7.99
C GLU A 511 -32.07 -3.22 -6.87
N PHE A 512 -31.73 -2.68 -5.69
CA PHE A 512 -32.64 -2.54 -4.56
C PHE A 512 -33.84 -1.66 -4.90
N LYS A 513 -33.60 -0.50 -5.54
CA LYS A 513 -34.66 0.42 -6.00
C LYS A 513 -35.58 -0.23 -7.05
N ASN A 514 -35.06 -1.19 -7.82
CA ASN A 514 -35.83 -1.96 -8.80
C ASN A 514 -36.52 -3.22 -8.22
N ASN A 515 -36.40 -3.45 -6.90
CA ASN A 515 -36.91 -4.63 -6.19
C ASN A 515 -36.26 -5.95 -6.60
N ASN A 516 -35.04 -5.91 -7.16
CA ASN A 516 -34.28 -7.09 -7.55
C ASN A 516 -33.43 -7.62 -6.38
N TYR A 517 -34.09 -7.96 -5.27
CA TYR A 517 -33.41 -8.25 -3.99
C TYR A 517 -32.46 -9.46 -4.00
N ASN A 518 -32.67 -10.45 -4.89
CA ASN A 518 -31.72 -11.55 -5.03
C ASN A 518 -30.38 -11.09 -5.62
N GLU A 519 -30.42 -10.20 -6.62
CA GLU A 519 -29.22 -9.61 -7.23
C GLU A 519 -28.47 -8.75 -6.21
N VAL A 520 -29.21 -7.98 -5.39
CA VAL A 520 -28.62 -7.21 -4.27
C VAL A 520 -27.83 -8.14 -3.34
N ILE A 521 -28.42 -9.25 -2.91
CA ILE A 521 -27.73 -10.21 -2.04
C ILE A 521 -26.49 -10.79 -2.71
N GLU A 522 -26.56 -11.13 -4.00
CA GLU A 522 -25.42 -11.64 -4.76
C GLU A 522 -24.28 -10.63 -4.83
N LEU A 523 -24.56 -9.39 -5.25
CA LEU A 523 -23.58 -8.30 -5.34
C LEU A 523 -22.94 -7.99 -3.99
N LEU A 524 -23.77 -7.87 -2.94
CA LEU A 524 -23.28 -7.58 -1.61
C LEU A 524 -22.42 -8.74 -1.09
N THR A 525 -22.80 -10.01 -1.32
CA THR A 525 -21.98 -11.17 -0.93
C THR A 525 -20.59 -11.17 -1.58
N HIS A 526 -20.47 -10.65 -2.80
CA HIS A 526 -19.17 -10.46 -3.46
C HIS A 526 -18.35 -9.32 -2.85
N ALA A 527 -19.00 -8.27 -2.34
CA ALA A 527 -18.34 -7.19 -1.60
C ALA A 527 -17.94 -7.69 -0.21
N LYS A 528 -16.79 -8.36 -0.11
CA LYS A 528 -16.20 -8.77 1.17
C LYS A 528 -15.69 -7.53 1.91
N ILE A 529 -16.40 -7.06 2.93
CA ILE A 529 -16.01 -5.88 3.73
C ILE A 529 -15.14 -6.29 4.93
N GLU A 530 -13.92 -5.78 4.95
CA GLU A 530 -13.15 -5.62 6.18
C GLU A 530 -13.46 -4.24 6.78
N GLU A 531 -13.84 -4.22 8.05
CA GLU A 531 -14.42 -3.04 8.69
C GLU A 531 -13.40 -1.98 9.04
N LYS A 532 -13.59 -0.78 8.47
CA LYS A 532 -13.00 0.46 9.00
C LYS A 532 -13.98 1.65 8.98
N SER A 533 -14.86 1.77 7.98
CA SER A 533 -15.85 2.87 7.90
C SER A 533 -17.24 2.48 8.42
N ILE A 534 -17.77 3.24 9.37
CA ILE A 534 -19.13 3.06 9.93
C ILE A 534 -20.20 3.21 8.84
N SER A 535 -20.03 4.17 7.93
CA SER A 535 -21.00 4.47 6.88
C SER A 535 -21.11 3.35 5.85
N GLY A 536 -19.98 2.86 5.35
CA GLY A 536 -19.91 1.73 4.41
C GLY A 536 -20.45 0.45 5.03
N TYR A 537 -20.12 0.21 6.31
CA TYR A 537 -20.71 -0.87 7.10
C TYR A 537 -22.23 -0.77 7.12
N ASN A 538 -22.78 0.35 7.62
CA ASN A 538 -24.22 0.51 7.77
C ASN A 538 -24.97 0.33 6.45
N GLN A 539 -24.52 0.98 5.37
CA GLN A 539 -25.22 0.92 4.09
C GLN A 539 -25.26 -0.52 3.54
N TRP A 540 -24.13 -1.23 3.55
CA TRP A 540 -24.04 -2.59 3.04
C TRP A 540 -24.88 -3.57 3.86
N HIS A 541 -24.68 -3.58 5.19
CA HIS A 541 -25.38 -4.51 6.07
C HIS A 541 -26.89 -4.23 6.11
N GLN A 542 -27.30 -2.96 6.09
CA GLN A 542 -28.71 -2.59 6.03
C GLN A 542 -29.34 -3.10 4.73
N MET A 543 -28.73 -2.87 3.57
CA MET A 543 -29.27 -3.34 2.30
C MET A 543 -29.35 -4.87 2.22
N MET A 544 -28.36 -5.59 2.78
CA MET A 544 -28.39 -7.05 2.88
C MET A 544 -29.59 -7.53 3.71
N VAL A 545 -29.74 -7.02 4.94
CA VAL A 545 -30.84 -7.40 5.84
C VAL A 545 -32.19 -6.98 5.27
N GLN A 546 -32.30 -5.79 4.68
CA GLN A 546 -33.50 -5.31 4.00
C GLN A 546 -33.90 -6.24 2.87
N SER A 547 -32.96 -6.63 2.02
CA SER A 547 -33.22 -7.51 0.87
C SER A 547 -33.70 -8.89 1.33
N LEU A 548 -33.03 -9.49 2.32
CA LEU A 548 -33.46 -10.76 2.92
C LEU A 548 -34.86 -10.65 3.55
N HIS A 549 -35.13 -9.57 4.27
CA HIS A 549 -36.44 -9.30 4.87
C HIS A 549 -37.54 -9.13 3.80
N LYS A 550 -37.30 -8.35 2.74
CA LYS A 550 -38.25 -8.16 1.62
C LYS A 550 -38.54 -9.48 0.88
N LEU A 551 -37.61 -10.42 0.88
CA LEU A 551 -37.78 -11.77 0.35
C LEU A 551 -38.44 -12.75 1.34
N ASN A 552 -38.84 -12.31 2.53
CA ASN A 552 -39.38 -13.13 3.63
C ASN A 552 -38.43 -14.25 4.09
N LYS A 553 -37.11 -14.05 3.98
CA LYS A 553 -36.08 -15.03 4.36
C LYS A 553 -35.63 -14.84 5.82
N ARG A 554 -36.55 -14.97 6.77
CA ARG A 554 -36.30 -14.71 8.20
C ARG A 554 -35.13 -15.54 8.76
N ASP A 555 -35.07 -16.83 8.45
CA ASP A 555 -33.99 -17.71 8.92
C ASP A 555 -32.60 -17.34 8.36
N GLU A 556 -32.54 -16.69 7.18
CA GLU A 556 -31.29 -16.16 6.63
C GLU A 556 -30.86 -14.88 7.35
N VAL A 557 -31.81 -14.00 7.69
CA VAL A 557 -31.53 -12.80 8.51
C VAL A 557 -30.97 -13.19 9.88
N ASP A 558 -31.59 -14.14 10.57
CA ASP A 558 -31.15 -14.59 11.88
C ASP A 558 -29.74 -15.21 11.83
N ARG A 559 -29.46 -16.03 10.80
CA ARG A 559 -28.12 -16.58 10.57
C ARG A 559 -27.09 -15.50 10.28
N TYR A 560 -27.44 -14.53 9.45
CA TYR A 560 -26.56 -13.44 9.09
C TYR A 560 -26.21 -12.57 10.31
N PHE A 561 -27.20 -12.21 11.14
CA PHE A 561 -26.93 -11.50 12.39
C PHE A 561 -26.06 -12.29 13.36
N ASN A 562 -26.27 -13.60 13.50
CA ASN A 562 -25.40 -14.43 14.34
C ASN A 562 -23.94 -14.45 13.83
N GLN A 563 -23.71 -14.42 12.51
CA GLN A 563 -22.37 -14.31 11.94
C GLN A 563 -21.73 -12.95 12.26
N LEU A 564 -22.47 -11.85 12.09
CA LEU A 564 -22.00 -10.51 12.43
C LEU A 564 -21.67 -10.40 13.91
N GLU A 565 -22.54 -10.91 14.78
CA GLU A 565 -22.35 -10.89 16.23
C GLU A 565 -21.13 -11.71 16.65
N THR A 566 -20.92 -12.89 16.05
CA THR A 566 -19.73 -13.71 16.35
C THR A 566 -18.45 -12.96 16.00
N LYS A 567 -18.43 -12.28 14.84
CA LYS A 567 -17.27 -11.48 14.41
C LYS A 567 -17.08 -10.24 15.30
N ALA A 568 -18.15 -9.51 15.57
CA ALA A 568 -18.16 -8.28 16.37
C ALA A 568 -17.79 -8.54 17.85
N LEU A 569 -18.16 -9.70 18.40
CA LEU A 569 -17.83 -10.06 19.78
C LEU A 569 -16.38 -10.53 19.97
N ASP A 570 -15.59 -10.69 18.90
CA ASP A 570 -14.15 -10.93 18.98
C ASP A 570 -13.42 -9.77 19.68
N GLU A 571 -12.35 -10.07 20.44
CA GLU A 571 -11.60 -9.06 21.22
C GLU A 571 -10.98 -7.97 20.33
N GLU A 572 -10.71 -8.27 19.06
CA GLU A 572 -10.09 -7.36 18.09
C GLU A 572 -11.09 -6.42 17.35
N SER A 573 -12.39 -6.53 17.59
CA SER A 573 -13.39 -5.71 16.88
C SER A 573 -13.33 -4.22 17.24
N SER A 574 -13.32 -3.36 16.22
CA SER A 574 -13.31 -1.90 16.39
C SER A 574 -14.60 -1.36 17.02
N THR A 575 -14.54 -0.21 17.68
CA THR A 575 -15.72 0.49 18.20
C THR A 575 -16.71 0.87 17.08
N ASN A 576 -16.19 1.22 15.90
CA ASN A 576 -16.97 1.54 14.71
C ASN A 576 -17.83 0.36 14.23
N THR A 577 -17.27 -0.85 14.24
CA THR A 577 -17.95 -2.12 13.95
C THR A 577 -19.15 -2.34 14.86
N LEU A 578 -18.89 -2.27 16.17
CA LEU A 578 -19.88 -2.52 17.20
C LEU A 578 -21.04 -1.51 17.12
N LEU A 579 -20.69 -0.26 16.86
CA LEU A 579 -21.67 0.81 16.71
C LEU A 579 -22.51 0.65 15.43
N GLY A 580 -21.89 0.27 14.32
CA GLY A 580 -22.59 -0.07 13.09
C GLY A 580 -23.60 -1.20 13.28
N LEU A 581 -23.21 -2.26 14.00
CA LEU A 581 -24.10 -3.38 14.31
C LEU A 581 -25.27 -2.97 15.21
N THR A 582 -25.03 -2.09 16.19
CA THR A 582 -26.07 -1.52 17.05
C THR A 582 -27.12 -0.76 16.24
N ASN A 583 -26.68 0.12 15.34
CA ASN A 583 -27.58 0.90 14.48
C ASN A 583 -28.41 -0.01 13.55
N LEU A 584 -27.80 -1.08 13.04
CA LEU A 584 -28.50 -2.08 12.24
C LEU A 584 -29.57 -2.83 13.04
N TYR A 585 -29.30 -3.23 14.29
CA TYR A 585 -30.31 -3.82 15.18
C TYR A 585 -31.45 -2.86 15.48
N LYS A 586 -31.14 -1.62 15.86
CA LYS A 586 -32.14 -0.57 16.14
C LYS A 586 -33.10 -0.40 14.96
N TRP A 587 -32.57 -0.34 13.74
CA TRP A 587 -33.38 -0.28 12.52
C TRP A 587 -34.20 -1.56 12.31
N TYR A 588 -33.60 -2.76 12.35
CA TYR A 588 -34.34 -3.99 12.06
C TYR A 588 -35.45 -4.26 13.08
N ARG A 589 -35.24 -3.88 14.36
CA ARG A 589 -36.26 -3.91 15.41
C ARG A 589 -37.51 -3.08 15.10
N SER A 590 -37.39 -2.00 14.32
CA SER A 590 -38.56 -1.19 13.93
C SER A 590 -39.41 -1.84 12.83
N GLU A 591 -38.88 -2.85 12.13
CA GLU A 591 -39.52 -3.50 10.99
C GLU A 591 -40.22 -4.83 11.33
N ILE A 592 -40.03 -5.36 12.54
CA ILE A 592 -40.45 -6.73 12.91
C ILE A 592 -41.42 -6.79 14.08
N ASP A 593 -41.92 -8.00 14.36
CA ASP A 593 -42.84 -8.28 15.46
C ASP A 593 -42.20 -8.14 16.85
N LYS A 594 -43.05 -7.94 17.87
CA LYS A 594 -42.66 -7.57 19.23
C LYS A 594 -41.84 -8.64 19.98
N GLU A 595 -42.02 -9.93 19.71
CA GLU A 595 -41.28 -10.98 20.42
C GLU A 595 -39.82 -11.03 19.95
N THR A 596 -39.63 -10.87 18.64
CA THR A 596 -38.30 -10.76 18.02
C THR A 596 -37.59 -9.46 18.42
N HIS A 597 -38.37 -8.41 18.65
CA HIS A 597 -37.90 -7.11 19.12
C HIS A 597 -37.14 -7.19 20.46
N ASP A 598 -37.69 -7.89 21.46
CA ASP A 598 -37.11 -7.95 22.81
C ASP A 598 -35.77 -8.73 22.84
N ASN A 599 -35.64 -9.77 22.01
CA ASN A 599 -34.39 -10.53 21.89
C ASN A 599 -33.27 -9.70 21.25
N LEU A 600 -33.59 -8.99 20.16
CA LEU A 600 -32.61 -8.10 19.52
C LEU A 600 -32.21 -6.94 20.43
N LEU A 601 -33.14 -6.39 21.22
CA LEU A 601 -32.83 -5.33 22.18
C LEU A 601 -31.78 -5.80 23.20
N LYS A 602 -31.92 -7.03 23.71
CA LYS A 602 -30.94 -7.61 24.63
C LYS A 602 -29.56 -7.81 23.99
N LYS A 603 -29.51 -8.20 22.71
CA LYS A 603 -28.25 -8.30 21.97
C LYS A 603 -27.60 -6.94 21.76
N GLU A 604 -28.40 -5.93 21.44
CA GLU A 604 -28.01 -4.53 21.29
C GLU A 604 -27.40 -3.98 22.60
N GLU A 605 -28.06 -4.23 23.73
CA GLU A 605 -27.55 -3.87 25.07
C GLU A 605 -26.18 -4.47 25.36
N ASN A 606 -25.97 -5.76 25.07
CA ASN A 606 -24.67 -6.41 25.29
C ASN A 606 -23.53 -5.80 24.45
N ILE A 607 -23.83 -5.41 23.20
CA ILE A 607 -22.85 -4.77 22.32
C ILE A 607 -22.50 -3.38 22.85
N ILE A 608 -23.51 -2.60 23.26
CA ILE A 608 -23.31 -1.27 23.86
C ILE A 608 -22.48 -1.37 25.14
N GLU A 609 -22.74 -2.36 26.00
CA GLU A 609 -21.91 -2.61 27.18
C GLU A 609 -20.46 -2.91 26.82
N LYS A 610 -20.21 -3.70 25.77
CA LYS A 610 -18.86 -3.96 25.26
C LYS A 610 -18.17 -2.69 24.74
N ILE A 611 -18.88 -1.86 23.96
CA ILE A 611 -18.36 -0.57 23.47
C ILE A 611 -17.92 0.30 24.65
N VAL A 612 -18.81 0.50 25.63
CA VAL A 612 -18.54 1.34 26.79
C VAL A 612 -17.35 0.83 27.59
N LYS A 613 -17.21 -0.50 27.72
CA LYS A 613 -16.07 -1.12 28.39
C LYS A 613 -14.76 -0.94 27.62
N ASN A 614 -14.78 -1.10 26.30
CA ASN A 614 -13.59 -0.95 25.45
C ASN A 614 -13.03 0.48 25.51
N GLU A 615 -13.91 1.48 25.55
CA GLU A 615 -13.53 2.89 25.52
C GLU A 615 -13.55 3.56 26.91
N GLU A 616 -13.72 2.78 27.98
CA GLU A 616 -13.91 3.28 29.35
C GLU A 616 -12.78 4.23 29.78
N SER A 617 -11.53 3.90 29.44
CA SER A 617 -10.37 4.73 29.79
C SER A 617 -10.41 6.09 29.08
N LYS A 618 -10.72 6.12 27.78
CA LYS A 618 -10.78 7.36 26.99
C LYS A 618 -11.95 8.24 27.45
N ILE A 619 -13.13 7.62 27.62
CA ILE A 619 -14.32 8.29 28.15
C ILE A 619 -14.01 8.93 29.50
N LYS A 620 -13.31 8.21 30.39
CA LYS A 620 -12.96 8.71 31.72
C LYS A 620 -11.97 9.87 31.67
N GLN A 621 -10.92 9.79 30.85
CA GLN A 621 -9.96 10.89 30.67
C GLN A 621 -10.65 12.20 30.26
N ILE A 622 -11.55 12.11 29.28
CA ILE A 622 -12.34 13.26 28.81
C ILE A 622 -13.35 13.73 29.89
N ALA A 623 -14.04 12.80 30.56
CA ALA A 623 -14.97 13.13 31.62
C ALA A 623 -14.30 13.83 32.81
N GLU A 624 -13.02 13.52 33.08
CA GLU A 624 -12.20 14.14 34.13
C GLU A 624 -11.49 15.43 33.67
N LYS A 625 -11.66 15.84 32.39
CA LYS A 625 -10.98 16.98 31.76
C LYS A 625 -9.45 16.93 31.84
N ASP A 626 -8.88 15.77 31.52
CA ASP A 626 -7.43 15.64 31.39
C ASP A 626 -6.92 16.53 30.23
N ALA A 627 -5.99 17.43 30.54
CA ALA A 627 -5.49 18.44 29.61
C ALA A 627 -4.52 17.88 28.57
N ASP A 628 -3.89 16.73 28.85
CA ASP A 628 -2.84 16.12 28.04
C ASP A 628 -3.39 15.10 27.02
N VAL A 629 -4.72 15.01 26.85
CA VAL A 629 -5.35 14.03 25.95
C VAL A 629 -5.12 14.39 24.48
N ASP A 630 -4.68 13.42 23.67
CA ASP A 630 -4.49 13.64 22.23
C ASP A 630 -5.80 14.08 21.54
N GLU A 631 -5.69 14.99 20.57
CA GLU A 631 -6.85 15.57 19.89
C GLU A 631 -7.70 14.52 19.15
N GLU A 632 -7.08 13.50 18.57
CA GLU A 632 -7.75 12.36 17.94
C GLU A 632 -8.66 11.61 18.93
N VAL A 633 -8.18 11.38 20.16
CA VAL A 633 -8.96 10.73 21.23
C VAL A 633 -10.18 11.56 21.62
N ILE A 634 -10.05 12.90 21.62
CA ILE A 634 -11.18 13.79 21.91
C ILE A 634 -12.28 13.61 20.87
N TYR A 635 -11.94 13.63 19.57
CA TYR A 635 -12.89 13.45 18.48
C TYR A 635 -13.53 12.05 18.49
N GLU A 636 -12.77 10.99 18.78
CA GLU A 636 -13.30 9.63 18.93
C GLU A 636 -14.36 9.56 20.04
N VAL A 637 -14.06 10.12 21.23
CA VAL A 637 -14.98 10.12 22.36
C VAL A 637 -16.21 10.98 22.09
N MET A 638 -16.07 12.11 21.39
CA MET A 638 -17.20 12.92 20.97
C MET A 638 -18.16 12.13 20.09
N GLN A 639 -17.65 11.51 19.02
CA GLN A 639 -18.47 10.71 18.11
C GLN A 639 -19.15 9.56 18.85
N LEU A 640 -18.44 8.90 19.77
CA LEU A 640 -19.01 7.84 20.60
C LEU A 640 -20.14 8.36 21.50
N CYS A 641 -19.95 9.50 22.15
CA CYS A 641 -20.96 10.09 23.03
C CYS A 641 -22.24 10.40 22.27
N GLU A 642 -22.18 11.00 21.07
CA GLU A 642 -23.36 11.27 20.24
C GLU A 642 -24.18 10.01 20.00
N ASN A 643 -23.50 8.91 19.66
CA ASN A 643 -24.17 7.63 19.41
C ASN A 643 -24.78 7.02 20.67
N LEU A 644 -24.09 7.10 21.81
CA LEU A 644 -24.59 6.60 23.09
C LEU A 644 -25.77 7.44 23.60
N ILE A 645 -25.72 8.76 23.39
CA ILE A 645 -26.82 9.67 23.65
C ILE A 645 -28.05 9.24 22.84
N ASP A 646 -27.91 9.06 21.53
CA ASP A 646 -29.01 8.66 20.65
C ASP A 646 -29.59 7.28 20.99
N TYR A 647 -28.76 6.39 21.55
CA TYR A 647 -29.18 5.08 22.03
C TYR A 647 -29.98 5.17 23.35
N TYR A 648 -29.43 5.87 24.35
CA TYR A 648 -30.03 5.97 25.68
C TYR A 648 -31.15 7.00 25.81
N PHE A 649 -31.31 7.88 24.82
CA PHE A 649 -32.23 9.03 24.89
C PHE A 649 -33.65 8.69 25.35
N GLU A 650 -34.19 7.55 24.92
CA GLU A 650 -35.55 7.12 25.26
C GLU A 650 -35.60 6.09 26.41
N THR A 651 -34.46 5.55 26.83
CA THR A 651 -34.37 4.36 27.68
C THR A 651 -33.69 4.62 29.03
N ASP A 652 -32.74 5.55 29.11
CA ASP A 652 -31.93 5.82 30.31
C ASP A 652 -31.53 7.32 30.40
N GLU A 653 -32.24 8.07 31.22
CA GLU A 653 -32.03 9.52 31.39
C GLU A 653 -30.67 9.85 32.04
N GLU A 654 -30.23 9.03 33.02
CA GLU A 654 -28.97 9.26 33.73
C GLU A 654 -27.75 9.03 32.84
N LYS A 655 -27.75 7.92 32.06
CA LYS A 655 -26.68 7.67 31.08
C LYS A 655 -26.67 8.72 29.98
N THR A 656 -27.85 9.12 29.51
CA THR A 656 -27.97 10.19 28.52
C THR A 656 -27.29 11.47 29.04
N GLU A 657 -27.61 11.89 30.27
CA GLU A 657 -26.96 13.06 30.88
C GLU A 657 -25.44 12.89 31.03
N TYR A 658 -24.97 11.72 31.47
CA TYR A 658 -23.55 11.43 31.62
C TYR A 658 -22.79 11.63 30.30
N TYR A 659 -23.23 10.98 29.21
CA TYR A 659 -22.56 11.10 27.91
C TYR A 659 -22.67 12.51 27.31
N TYR A 660 -23.77 13.22 27.56
CA TYR A 660 -23.86 14.64 27.19
C TYR A 660 -22.82 15.50 27.90
N ARG A 661 -22.60 15.29 29.20
CA ARG A 661 -21.57 16.04 29.96
C ARG A 661 -20.16 15.71 29.49
N THR A 662 -19.88 14.44 29.22
CA THR A 662 -18.60 14.02 28.65
C THR A 662 -18.35 14.66 27.28
N TYR A 663 -19.36 14.72 26.41
CA TYR A 663 -19.29 15.40 25.13
C TYR A 663 -18.99 16.91 25.28
N ILE A 664 -19.64 17.58 26.24
CA ILE A 664 -19.36 19.00 26.53
C ILE A 664 -17.93 19.20 27.00
N ASN A 665 -17.43 18.37 27.91
CA ASN A 665 -16.04 18.43 28.36
C ASN A 665 -15.07 18.29 27.19
N ALA A 666 -15.36 17.41 26.24
CA ALA A 666 -14.55 17.23 25.04
C ALA A 666 -14.46 18.51 24.20
N ILE A 667 -15.61 19.15 23.92
CA ILE A 667 -15.64 20.42 23.18
C ILE A 667 -14.95 21.54 23.96
N GLU A 668 -15.11 21.60 25.29
CA GLU A 668 -14.40 22.58 26.11
C GLU A 668 -12.88 22.47 25.92
N ILE A 669 -12.32 21.25 25.94
CA ILE A 669 -10.88 21.02 25.71
C ILE A 669 -10.47 21.49 24.30
N ILE A 670 -11.26 21.19 23.26
CA ILE A 670 -11.00 21.66 21.89
C ILE A 670 -11.02 23.19 21.84
N CYS A 671 -12.03 23.83 22.42
CA CYS A 671 -12.14 25.28 22.44
C CYS A 671 -11.01 25.96 23.23
N GLU A 672 -10.48 25.32 24.27
CA GLU A 672 -9.31 25.80 25.01
C GLU A 672 -8.04 25.76 24.17
N ARG A 673 -7.91 24.79 23.26
CA ARG A 673 -6.78 24.66 22.31
C ARG A 673 -6.92 25.58 21.09
N ASP A 674 -8.11 25.59 20.48
CA ASP A 674 -8.45 26.39 19.32
C ASP A 674 -9.84 27.06 19.51
N PRO A 675 -9.88 28.33 19.92
CA PRO A 675 -11.11 29.09 20.10
C PRO A 675 -11.64 29.65 18.76
N SER A 676 -11.67 28.83 17.71
CA SER A 676 -12.23 29.22 16.41
C SER A 676 -13.74 29.47 16.51
N ILE A 677 -14.26 30.28 15.58
CA ILE A 677 -15.70 30.59 15.50
C ILE A 677 -16.52 29.29 15.39
N SER A 678 -16.04 28.30 14.64
CA SER A 678 -16.72 27.00 14.48
C SER A 678 -16.86 26.27 15.81
N ASN A 679 -15.75 26.12 16.56
CA ASN A 679 -15.73 25.38 17.81
C ASN A 679 -16.58 26.05 18.89
N LEU A 680 -16.51 27.39 18.99
CA LEU A 680 -17.31 28.16 19.95
C LEU A 680 -18.82 28.10 19.66
N ILE A 681 -19.24 27.99 18.40
CA ILE A 681 -20.65 27.74 18.05
C ILE A 681 -21.08 26.36 18.58
N GLY A 682 -20.26 25.33 18.39
CA GLY A 682 -20.52 23.98 18.90
C GLY A 682 -20.62 23.94 20.43
N LEU A 683 -19.71 24.62 21.12
CA LEU A 683 -19.69 24.71 22.59
C LEU A 683 -20.96 25.41 23.12
N MET A 684 -21.31 26.54 22.53
CA MET A 684 -22.52 27.28 22.90
C MET A 684 -23.78 26.43 22.70
N GLY A 685 -23.89 25.74 21.56
CA GLY A 685 -25.01 24.83 21.29
C GLY A 685 -25.15 23.73 22.35
N SER A 686 -24.02 23.19 22.80
CA SER A 686 -23.97 22.12 23.81
C SER A 686 -24.40 22.62 25.20
N TYR A 687 -23.96 23.82 25.62
CA TYR A 687 -24.43 24.44 26.88
C TYR A 687 -25.93 24.73 26.87
N ILE A 688 -26.47 25.18 25.74
CA ILE A 688 -27.93 25.37 25.57
C ILE A 688 -28.65 24.03 25.76
N GLY A 689 -28.09 22.93 25.23
CA GLY A 689 -28.64 21.59 25.33
C GLY A 689 -28.86 21.10 26.77
N ILE A 690 -27.94 21.45 27.69
CA ILE A 690 -28.01 21.09 29.11
C ILE A 690 -28.57 22.19 30.02
N GLU A 691 -29.15 23.25 29.44
CA GLU A 691 -29.76 24.37 30.17
C GLU A 691 -28.75 25.21 31.01
N GLU A 692 -27.46 25.18 30.67
CA GLU A 692 -26.41 26.03 31.26
C GLU A 692 -26.33 27.39 30.54
N PHE A 693 -27.41 28.16 30.62
CA PHE A 693 -27.59 29.40 29.83
C PHE A 693 -26.56 30.49 30.11
N ASP A 694 -26.04 30.57 31.34
CA ASP A 694 -25.01 31.56 31.69
C ASP A 694 -23.72 31.29 30.92
N LYS A 695 -23.27 30.02 30.83
CA LYS A 695 -22.09 29.65 30.03
C LYS A 695 -22.32 29.79 28.54
N ALA A 696 -23.52 29.50 28.06
CA ALA A 696 -23.89 29.74 26.67
C ALA A 696 -23.81 31.24 26.32
N TYR A 697 -24.26 32.11 27.24
CA TYR A 697 -24.15 33.56 27.08
C TYR A 697 -22.70 34.03 27.05
N ASP A 698 -21.87 33.56 27.98
CA ASP A 698 -20.42 33.89 28.01
C ASP A 698 -19.72 33.45 26.71
N THR A 699 -20.11 32.31 26.14
CA THR A 699 -19.57 31.81 24.86
C THR A 699 -20.01 32.68 23.68
N LEU A 700 -21.25 33.18 23.71
CA LEU A 700 -21.76 34.13 22.72
C LEU A 700 -21.00 35.47 22.75
N GLU A 701 -20.65 35.98 23.93
CA GLU A 701 -19.84 37.19 24.05
C GLU A 701 -18.48 37.03 23.37
N LYS A 702 -17.80 35.88 23.59
CA LYS A 702 -16.53 35.54 22.90
C LYS A 702 -16.68 35.49 21.38
N LEU A 703 -17.76 34.88 20.87
CA LEU A 703 -18.06 34.84 19.43
C LEU A 703 -18.21 36.27 18.85
N VAL A 704 -18.89 37.15 19.58
CA VAL A 704 -19.09 38.55 19.16
C VAL A 704 -17.77 39.33 19.14
N GLU A 705 -16.87 39.08 20.10
CA GLU A 705 -15.52 39.65 20.14
C GLU A 705 -14.66 39.21 18.94
N LEU A 706 -14.77 37.95 18.53
CA LEU A 706 -14.11 37.41 17.33
C LEU A 706 -14.72 37.88 16.00
N GLY A 707 -15.70 38.81 16.05
CA GLY A 707 -16.29 39.40 14.87
C GLY A 707 -17.41 38.58 14.23
N PHE A 708 -17.92 37.54 14.90
CA PHE A 708 -19.10 36.82 14.44
C PHE A 708 -20.34 37.73 14.45
N ARG A 709 -21.07 37.77 13.34
CA ARG A 709 -22.26 38.63 13.14
C ARG A 709 -23.46 37.89 12.55
N ASN A 710 -23.31 36.63 12.14
CA ASN A 710 -24.35 35.86 11.47
C ASN A 710 -25.17 35.03 12.48
N PHE A 711 -26.03 35.69 13.26
CA PHE A 711 -26.83 35.00 14.28
C PHE A 711 -27.88 34.03 13.71
N GLU A 712 -28.22 34.12 12.41
CA GLU A 712 -29.07 33.12 11.73
C GLU A 712 -28.37 31.77 11.58
N MET A 713 -27.03 31.74 11.53
CA MET A 713 -26.26 30.48 11.49
C MET A 713 -26.39 29.69 12.80
N ILE A 714 -26.63 30.37 13.94
CA ILE A 714 -26.87 29.73 15.23
C ILE A 714 -28.21 28.99 15.24
N GLU A 715 -29.21 29.50 14.50
CA GLU A 715 -30.50 28.81 14.32
C GLU A 715 -30.43 27.63 13.34
N LYS A 716 -29.39 27.58 12.48
CA LYS A 716 -29.25 26.62 11.38
C LYS A 716 -28.09 25.61 11.55
N SER A 717 -27.22 25.77 12.55
CA SER A 717 -26.09 24.87 12.74
C SER A 717 -26.60 23.46 13.03
N GLU A 718 -26.17 22.49 12.23
CA GLU A 718 -26.68 21.11 12.18
C GLU A 718 -26.53 20.36 13.52
N GLY A 719 -25.60 20.81 14.38
CA GLY A 719 -25.51 20.40 15.78
C GLY A 719 -26.73 20.74 16.64
N THR A 720 -27.76 21.38 16.08
CA THR A 720 -29.07 21.58 16.72
C THR A 720 -30.14 20.61 16.24
N GLU A 721 -29.99 19.89 15.11
CA GLU A 721 -31.07 19.03 14.60
C GLU A 721 -31.29 17.75 15.43
N ALA A 722 -30.24 17.15 15.97
CA ALA A 722 -30.36 16.06 16.95
C ALA A 722 -30.99 16.58 18.27
N PHE A 723 -30.61 17.79 18.67
CA PHE A 723 -31.00 18.42 19.94
C PHE A 723 -32.40 19.08 19.91
N THR A 724 -32.97 19.33 18.72
CA THR A 724 -34.29 19.98 18.54
C THR A 724 -35.46 19.00 18.45
N LYS A 725 -35.21 17.70 18.25
CA LYS A 725 -36.28 16.68 18.09
C LYS A 725 -36.94 16.22 19.40
N GLY A 726 -36.41 16.59 20.57
CA GLY A 726 -37.00 16.26 21.87
C GLY A 726 -38.20 17.16 22.26
N LYS A 727 -39.25 16.58 22.86
CA LYS A 727 -40.44 17.27 23.40
C LYS A 727 -40.13 18.48 24.33
N LYS A 728 -38.89 18.66 24.80
CA LYS A 728 -38.38 19.87 25.48
C LYS A 728 -38.44 21.14 24.60
N TYR A 729 -38.18 21.06 23.29
CA TYR A 729 -38.14 22.24 22.40
C TYR A 729 -39.49 22.98 22.30
N LYS A 730 -40.63 22.25 22.35
CA LYS A 730 -41.97 22.86 22.37
C LYS A 730 -42.28 23.63 23.67
N ARG A 731 -41.64 23.27 24.79
CA ARG A 731 -41.71 24.05 26.05
C ARG A 731 -40.80 25.29 26.00
N ILE A 732 -39.66 25.19 25.32
CA ILE A 732 -38.62 26.23 25.20
C ILE A 732 -39.05 27.38 24.27
N LYS A 733 -39.71 27.10 23.14
CA LYS A 733 -40.24 28.14 22.23
C LYS A 733 -41.25 29.09 22.91
N LYS A 734 -41.87 28.66 24.02
CA LYS A 734 -42.82 29.45 24.82
C LYS A 734 -42.14 30.34 25.87
N LYS A 735 -40.89 30.03 26.25
CA LYS A 735 -40.06 30.85 27.15
C LYS A 735 -39.22 31.88 26.38
N ILE A 736 -38.68 31.53 25.20
CA ILE A 736 -37.91 32.46 24.34
C ILE A 736 -38.77 33.62 23.82
N LYS A 737 -40.08 33.41 23.68
CA LYS A 737 -41.02 34.47 23.26
C LYS A 737 -41.40 35.46 24.39
N LYS A 738 -40.87 35.28 25.60
CA LYS A 738 -41.16 36.07 26.80
C LYS A 738 -39.86 36.68 27.30
#